data_AF-A0A074TIP4-F1
#
_entry.id   AF-A0A074TIP4-F1
#
_cell.length_a   1.000
_cell.length_b   1.000
_cell.length_c   1.000
_cell.angle_alpha   90.00
_cell.angle_beta   90.00
_cell.angle_gamma   90.00
#
_symmetry.space_group_name_H-M   'P 1'
#
loop_
_entity.id
_entity.type
_entity.pdbx_description
1 polymer ?
#
loop_
_entity_poly.entity_id
_entity_poly.type
_entity_poly.pdbx_seq_one_letter_code
_entity_poly.pdbx_strand_id
1 'polypeptide(L)'
;MAREREVGTLWIGGALSWMEQLCLKSFVDAGQRITLFSYEDIPNVPEGVIRRDGREILDTDDFIKYEKKDSFALFADYFRIHMIAQIPGMIWVDTDVYCWAPMTYESDYVLGYELPGESRVNNAVLGLPHDSKIVSQMIDFMSDRYAIPSFLKKKHRAEYEAAASAGNPVHVSQQPWGVWGPMMLSHFVEELSLHDRVQPLEAFYPVTFRERTMMIREASKVEGAITDQTTALHLWASNKRELGLRYDGIPPAGSFLDKLLKKHAIRPDFAPIKGRARLVFDQKGPDLSLLESAGISTLSSIADLGGTAPGLVLGAHDRWDCDITLIDLLGDGTWPEQPSDWVAQYRAYLEEHGVDPARIKRVGAPGDLRPVDLLLNIAGFGDVNKVKHLRPILQESLHSDSHMLMDIRKGSGAFPFLKEFGTNEPLEESSDGGGGKTTRIVFTPTPPAEQVSDPDWAVLATKLAGPDGFYIDNGAHSFLYMPRSRDTLVVTFDNLDIAMNKRDTRRPWGFEFIEKQGWSMLGAMAGGWTWYRDDWVGAQFDRLAQEGFFAQFKRVVFYGASMGGYAAAAFSAACPGADVVAISPQSTLDKSVVPWETRYKVAWDRDFSGKYGDAAQASLAARRVTILFDPYEPLDAGHVARFDGANVMKLRTPLLGHRLGSSLHQMGILTPILLSALEGTLSEASFHRALRARRTFPRYQRELFQRAVKAGHKRLARRMGAAVLAQGENRAIRLAMRDLD
;
A
#
# COMPACT_ATOMS: atom_id res chain seq x y z
N MET A 1 37.61 17.26 27.17
CA MET A 1 36.20 16.86 26.94
C MET A 1 35.75 17.68 25.76
N ALA A 2 35.20 17.05 24.71
CA ALA A 2 34.72 17.79 23.54
C ALA A 2 33.63 18.78 23.98
N ARG A 3 33.72 20.03 23.53
CA ARG A 3 32.71 21.06 23.82
C ARG A 3 31.36 20.62 23.22
N GLU A 4 30.35 20.45 24.07
CA GLU A 4 28.99 20.12 23.63
C GLU A 4 28.38 21.37 22.96
N ARG A 5 28.16 21.29 21.64
CA ARG A 5 27.60 22.39 20.84
C ARG A 5 26.24 22.01 20.30
N GLU A 6 25.25 22.85 20.59
CA GLU A 6 23.94 22.77 19.95
C GLU A 6 24.02 23.27 18.51
N VAL A 7 23.33 22.59 17.60
CA VAL A 7 23.13 23.06 16.23
C VAL A 7 21.73 23.65 16.08
N GLY A 8 21.62 24.75 15.33
CA GLY A 8 20.37 25.45 15.04
C GLY A 8 20.06 25.44 13.55
N THR A 9 18.78 25.33 13.21
CA THR A 9 18.29 25.43 11.83
C THR A 9 16.91 26.10 11.80
N LEU A 10 16.43 26.44 10.59
CA LEU A 10 15.17 27.17 10.41
C LEU A 10 14.26 26.46 9.40
N TRP A 11 12.98 26.37 9.74
CA TRP A 11 11.92 26.04 8.80
C TRP A 11 10.71 26.94 9.02
N ILE A 12 10.40 27.81 8.06
CA ILE A 12 9.38 28.86 8.24
C ILE A 12 7.99 28.26 8.46
N GLY A 13 7.59 27.30 7.62
CA GLY A 13 6.23 26.77 7.66
C GLY A 13 5.99 25.58 6.73
N GLY A 14 4.85 24.90 6.94
CA GLY A 14 4.46 23.68 6.24
C GLY A 14 5.24 22.41 6.63
N ALA A 15 4.74 21.24 6.23
CA ALA A 15 5.33 19.94 6.57
C ALA A 15 6.72 19.72 5.95
N LEU A 16 7.58 19.01 6.69
CA LEU A 16 8.90 18.58 6.24
C LEU A 16 8.79 17.46 5.21
N SER A 17 9.66 17.45 4.19
CA SER A 17 9.86 16.24 3.38
C SER A 17 10.78 15.24 4.11
N TRP A 18 10.89 14.01 3.61
CA TRP A 18 11.79 13.01 4.17
C TRP A 18 13.25 13.48 4.20
N MET A 19 13.66 14.39 3.32
CA MET A 19 15.04 14.89 3.27
C MET A 19 15.34 15.75 4.49
N GLU A 20 14.45 16.68 4.84
CA GLU A 20 14.57 17.46 6.08
C GLU A 20 14.51 16.57 7.32
N GLN A 21 13.57 15.61 7.33
CA GLN A 21 13.46 14.66 8.44
C GLN A 21 14.74 13.85 8.62
N LEU A 22 15.34 13.39 7.52
CA LEU A 22 16.62 12.67 7.53
C LEU A 22 17.75 13.50 8.11
N CYS A 23 17.87 14.75 7.69
CA CYS A 23 18.88 15.67 8.20
C CYS A 23 18.69 15.93 9.69
N LEU A 24 17.49 16.31 10.14
CA LEU A 24 17.22 16.56 11.56
C LEU A 24 17.43 15.32 12.42
N LYS A 25 16.88 14.17 12.01
CA LYS A 25 17.00 12.91 12.75
C LYS A 25 18.46 12.44 12.84
N SER A 26 19.29 12.71 11.83
CA SER A 26 20.69 12.32 11.86
C SER A 26 21.49 12.96 13.01
N PHE A 27 21.17 14.20 13.40
CA PHE A 27 21.80 14.85 14.57
C PHE A 27 21.34 14.21 15.88
N VAL A 28 20.04 13.96 16.01
CA VAL A 28 19.45 13.28 17.17
C VAL A 28 20.09 11.90 17.37
N ASP A 29 20.15 11.09 16.31
CA ASP A 29 20.71 9.74 16.35
C ASP A 29 22.23 9.74 16.60
N ALA A 30 22.93 10.83 16.25
CA ALA A 30 24.34 11.04 16.58
C ALA A 30 24.56 11.56 18.01
N GLY A 31 23.49 11.84 18.77
CA GLY A 31 23.57 12.41 20.12
C GLY A 31 23.93 13.90 20.15
N GLN A 32 23.83 14.61 19.03
CA GLN A 32 24.05 16.05 18.96
C GLN A 32 22.72 16.80 19.04
N ARG A 33 22.60 17.72 20.01
CA ARG A 33 21.40 18.54 20.20
C ARG A 33 21.12 19.38 18.96
N ILE A 34 19.92 19.28 18.40
CA ILE A 34 19.46 20.09 17.27
C ILE A 34 18.17 20.83 17.59
N THR A 35 18.19 22.14 17.31
CA THR A 35 17.07 23.05 17.47
C THR A 35 16.53 23.47 16.11
N LEU A 36 15.25 23.17 15.87
CA LEU A 36 14.46 23.66 14.75
C LEU A 36 13.69 24.90 15.20
N PHE A 37 14.09 26.06 14.69
CA PHE A 37 13.31 27.28 14.76
C PHE A 37 12.21 27.26 13.69
N SER A 38 10.98 27.61 14.04
CA SER A 38 9.88 27.74 13.09
C SER A 38 8.94 28.90 13.43
N TYR A 39 8.25 29.42 12.41
CA TYR A 39 7.23 30.48 12.59
C TYR A 39 5.80 29.93 12.55
N GLU A 40 5.66 28.67 12.12
CA GLU A 40 4.42 27.89 12.15
C GLU A 40 4.62 26.59 12.95
N ASP A 41 3.52 25.93 13.31
CA ASP A 41 3.56 24.58 13.87
C ASP A 41 3.84 23.56 12.75
N ILE A 42 4.94 22.81 12.89
CA ILE A 42 5.39 21.83 11.90
C ILE A 42 4.90 20.44 12.32
N PRO A 43 4.00 19.78 11.57
CA PRO A 43 3.26 18.60 12.06
C PRO A 43 4.08 17.31 12.13
N ASN A 44 5.22 17.24 11.44
CA ASN A 44 5.99 16.02 11.24
C ASN A 44 7.49 16.18 11.55
N VAL A 45 7.80 16.89 12.63
CA VAL A 45 9.16 17.02 13.17
C VAL A 45 9.59 15.68 13.79
N PRO A 46 10.79 15.15 13.46
CA PRO A 46 11.30 13.94 14.10
C PRO A 46 11.41 14.06 15.63
N GLU A 47 11.15 12.96 16.33
CA GLU A 47 11.33 12.91 17.79
C GLU A 47 12.78 13.25 18.19
N GLY A 48 12.93 13.95 19.31
CA GLY A 48 14.23 14.38 19.84
C GLY A 48 14.74 15.72 19.30
N VAL A 49 14.12 16.27 18.24
CA VAL A 49 14.43 17.62 17.76
C VAL A 49 13.81 18.65 18.70
N ILE A 50 14.62 19.61 19.15
CA ILE A 50 14.16 20.71 20.00
C ILE A 50 13.41 21.72 19.11
N ARG A 51 12.22 22.14 19.53
CA ARG A 51 11.37 23.08 18.78
C ARG A 51 11.38 24.43 19.49
N ARG A 52 11.68 25.52 18.78
CA ARG A 52 11.66 26.90 19.31
C ARG A 52 10.99 27.85 18.33
N ASP A 53 10.44 28.94 18.84
CA ASP A 53 9.80 29.94 17.99
C ASP A 53 10.89 30.78 17.30
N GLY A 54 10.80 30.92 15.97
CA GLY A 54 11.71 31.76 15.19
C GLY A 54 11.69 33.22 15.63
N ARG A 55 10.58 33.69 16.21
CA ARG A 55 10.44 35.04 16.76
C ARG A 55 11.36 35.31 17.95
N GLU A 56 11.93 34.27 18.57
CA GLU A 56 12.96 34.42 19.61
C GLU A 56 14.26 35.01 19.05
N ILE A 57 14.51 34.85 17.74
CA ILE A 57 15.70 35.39 17.06
C ILE A 57 15.35 36.64 16.25
N LEU A 58 14.26 36.59 15.49
CA LEU A 58 13.79 37.69 14.65
C LEU A 58 12.26 37.75 14.72
N ASP A 59 11.72 38.71 15.46
CA ASP A 59 10.28 38.97 15.45
C ASP A 59 9.90 39.76 14.19
N THR A 60 9.32 39.07 13.21
CA THR A 60 8.98 39.65 11.91
C THR A 60 7.90 38.85 11.21
N ASP A 61 7.10 39.53 10.40
CA ASP A 61 6.18 38.93 9.41
C ASP A 61 6.69 39.15 7.96
N ASP A 62 7.85 39.80 7.81
CA ASP A 62 8.49 40.12 6.53
C ASP A 62 9.57 39.10 6.17
N PHE A 63 9.12 37.96 5.63
CA PHE A 63 9.98 36.88 5.17
C PHE A 63 10.55 37.17 3.77
N ILE A 64 11.61 37.96 3.69
CA ILE A 64 12.26 38.35 2.43
C ILE A 64 12.67 37.14 1.56
N LYS A 65 12.43 37.25 0.25
CA LYS A 65 12.75 36.22 -0.75
C LYS A 65 13.54 36.78 -1.91
N TYR A 66 14.31 35.92 -2.58
CA TYR A 66 14.82 36.25 -3.91
C TYR A 66 13.67 36.30 -4.94
N GLU A 67 13.44 37.45 -5.57
CA GLU A 67 12.32 37.67 -6.51
C GLU A 67 12.32 36.68 -7.68
N LYS A 68 13.51 36.40 -8.23
CA LYS A 68 13.66 35.50 -9.39
C LYS A 68 13.47 34.02 -9.06
N LYS A 69 13.64 33.61 -7.79
CA LYS A 69 13.66 32.20 -7.38
C LYS A 69 12.54 31.81 -6.42
N ASP A 70 11.80 32.77 -5.86
CA ASP A 70 10.75 32.55 -4.87
C ASP A 70 11.25 31.64 -3.73
N SER A 71 12.40 32.03 -3.15
CA SER A 71 13.15 31.21 -2.20
C SER A 71 13.42 31.99 -0.92
N PHE A 72 13.07 31.37 0.21
CA PHE A 72 13.36 31.85 1.55
C PHE A 72 14.83 31.71 1.97
N ALA A 73 15.71 31.27 1.07
CA ALA A 73 17.15 31.21 1.34
C ALA A 73 17.71 32.58 1.77
N LEU A 74 17.15 33.67 1.25
CA LEU A 74 17.54 35.03 1.64
C LEU A 74 17.17 35.35 3.10
N PHE A 75 15.96 34.97 3.53
CA PHE A 75 15.56 35.11 4.92
C PHE A 75 16.38 34.19 5.84
N ALA A 76 16.70 32.97 5.41
CA ALA A 76 17.58 32.06 6.15
C ALA A 76 19.02 32.63 6.28
N ASP A 77 19.53 33.32 5.25
CA ASP A 77 20.80 34.07 5.32
C ASP A 77 20.75 35.17 6.40
N TYR A 78 19.63 35.88 6.52
CA TYR A 78 19.45 36.89 7.55
C TYR A 78 19.32 36.27 8.95
N PHE A 79 18.43 35.28 9.09
CA PHE A 79 18.17 34.58 10.35
C PHE A 79 19.42 33.91 10.93
N ARG A 80 20.22 33.23 10.10
CA ARG A 80 21.40 32.49 10.59
C ARG A 80 22.41 33.40 11.29
N ILE A 81 22.64 34.60 10.77
CA ILE A 81 23.60 35.55 11.34
C ILE A 81 23.05 36.15 12.63
N HIS A 82 21.77 36.49 12.67
CA HIS A 82 21.12 36.95 13.90
C HIS A 82 21.08 35.86 14.98
N MET A 83 20.88 34.60 14.61
CA MET A 83 20.95 33.46 15.53
C MET A 83 22.34 33.32 16.15
N ILE A 84 23.39 33.36 15.32
CA ILE A 84 24.79 33.26 15.78
C ILE A 84 25.15 34.41 16.72
N ALA A 85 24.68 35.63 16.43
CA ALA A 85 24.94 36.80 17.28
C ALA A 85 24.23 36.73 18.63
N GLN A 86 23.05 36.09 18.70
CA GLN A 86 22.24 36.03 19.92
C GLN A 86 22.49 34.78 20.77
N ILE A 87 22.95 33.68 20.18
CA ILE A 87 23.15 32.40 20.87
C ILE A 87 24.63 31.98 20.80
N PRO A 88 25.44 32.31 21.82
CA PRO A 88 26.86 32.00 21.84
C PRO A 88 27.14 30.50 21.65
N GLY A 89 28.00 30.18 20.68
CA GLY A 89 28.50 28.83 20.43
C GLY A 89 27.58 27.91 19.62
N MET A 90 26.38 28.36 19.25
CA MET A 90 25.48 27.61 18.37
C MET A 90 26.02 27.55 16.94
N ILE A 91 25.98 26.37 16.33
CA ILE A 91 26.36 26.17 14.93
C ILE A 91 25.09 26.16 14.08
N TRP A 92 25.01 27.01 13.06
CA TRP A 92 23.98 26.94 12.04
C TRP A 92 24.20 25.75 11.12
N VAL A 93 23.12 25.03 10.79
CA VAL A 93 23.07 24.06 9.70
C VAL A 93 21.84 24.31 8.83
N ASP A 94 21.98 24.26 7.50
CA ASP A 94 20.84 24.24 6.59
C ASP A 94 20.04 22.93 6.79
N THR A 95 18.71 22.95 6.53
CA THR A 95 17.84 21.79 6.77
C THR A 95 18.08 20.61 5.82
N ASP A 96 19.01 20.75 4.87
CA ASP A 96 19.51 19.71 3.97
C ASP A 96 20.96 19.28 4.31
N VAL A 97 21.44 19.56 5.52
CA VAL A 97 22.73 19.08 6.03
C VAL A 97 22.52 17.85 6.92
N TYR A 98 23.15 16.74 6.54
CA TYR A 98 23.14 15.49 7.29
C TYR A 98 24.33 15.41 8.25
N CYS A 99 24.09 14.98 9.48
CA CYS A 99 25.11 14.74 10.51
C CYS A 99 25.79 13.39 10.30
N TRP A 100 27.04 13.41 9.86
CA TRP A 100 27.86 12.20 9.72
C TRP A 100 28.48 11.78 11.05
N ALA A 101 29.00 12.76 11.80
CA ALA A 101 29.56 12.59 13.13
C ALA A 101 29.36 13.87 13.96
N PRO A 102 29.28 13.79 15.30
CA PRO A 102 29.11 14.96 16.14
C PRO A 102 30.15 16.06 15.87
N MET A 103 29.69 17.30 15.69
CA MET A 103 30.55 18.45 15.39
C MET A 103 31.29 18.95 16.65
N THR A 104 32.41 18.31 16.97
CA THR A 104 33.18 18.52 18.21
C THR A 104 34.32 19.55 18.06
N TYR A 105 34.00 20.73 17.51
CA TYR A 105 35.00 21.78 17.27
C TYR A 105 35.27 22.62 18.54
N GLU A 106 36.53 22.77 18.92
CA GLU A 106 36.93 23.65 20.04
C GLU A 106 36.69 25.13 19.70
N SER A 107 37.12 25.55 18.50
CA SER A 107 36.96 26.91 17.97
C SER A 107 35.51 27.24 17.62
N ASP A 108 35.08 28.48 17.89
CA ASP A 108 33.77 28.99 17.44
C ASP A 108 33.69 29.23 15.93
N TYR A 109 34.83 29.28 15.24
CA TYR A 109 34.88 29.30 13.78
C TYR A 109 34.65 27.89 13.22
N VAL A 110 33.43 27.65 12.73
CA VAL A 110 32.99 26.41 12.08
C VAL A 110 32.44 26.76 10.70
N LEU A 111 33.29 26.78 9.68
CA LEU A 111 33.00 27.20 8.31
C LEU A 111 33.90 26.45 7.33
N GLY A 112 33.42 26.09 6.14
CA GLY A 112 34.19 25.29 5.18
C GLY A 112 34.16 25.84 3.76
N TYR A 113 35.19 25.52 2.99
CA TYR A 113 35.25 25.84 1.55
C TYR A 113 34.22 25.06 0.76
N GLU A 114 33.64 25.66 -0.28
CA GLU A 114 32.59 25.02 -1.10
C GLU A 114 33.15 24.10 -2.19
N LEU A 115 34.30 24.46 -2.77
CA LEU A 115 34.85 23.81 -3.96
C LEU A 115 36.37 23.63 -3.83
N PRO A 116 36.95 22.56 -4.43
CA PRO A 116 38.39 22.33 -4.41
C PRO A 116 39.17 23.50 -5.03
N GLY A 117 40.13 24.05 -4.28
CA GLY A 117 41.01 25.11 -4.76
C GLY A 117 40.36 26.49 -4.95
N GLU A 118 39.12 26.68 -4.51
CA GLU A 118 38.44 27.98 -4.50
C GLU A 118 38.42 28.58 -3.08
N SER A 119 38.51 29.90 -2.94
CA SER A 119 38.44 30.60 -1.65
C SER A 119 37.02 30.87 -1.16
N ARG A 120 36.00 30.35 -1.86
CA ARG A 120 34.59 30.58 -1.50
C ARG A 120 34.21 29.72 -0.31
N VAL A 121 33.82 30.36 0.78
CA VAL A 121 33.27 29.73 1.98
C VAL A 121 31.77 29.56 1.80
N ASN A 122 31.28 28.34 2.06
CA ASN A 122 29.86 28.04 2.07
C ASN A 122 29.27 28.31 3.46
N ASN A 123 28.02 28.76 3.52
CA ASN A 123 27.32 29.12 4.76
C ASN A 123 26.30 28.07 5.23
N ALA A 124 26.19 26.92 4.55
CA ALA A 124 25.27 25.84 4.93
C ALA A 124 25.63 25.17 6.27
N VAL A 125 26.90 25.20 6.67
CA VAL A 125 27.37 24.91 8.03
C VAL A 125 28.16 26.13 8.49
N LEU A 126 27.70 26.82 9.54
CA LEU A 126 28.28 28.08 9.99
C LEU A 126 28.22 28.27 11.50
N GLY A 127 29.38 28.28 12.15
CA GLY A 127 29.59 28.80 13.49
C GLY A 127 30.59 29.95 13.43
N LEU A 128 30.30 31.03 14.16
CA LEU A 128 31.23 32.14 14.37
C LEU A 128 31.16 32.56 15.84
N PRO A 129 32.22 33.17 16.40
CA PRO A 129 32.12 33.76 17.74
C PRO A 129 31.12 34.93 17.71
N HIS A 130 30.13 34.90 18.61
CA HIS A 130 28.96 35.81 18.60
C HIS A 130 29.33 37.30 18.67
N ASP A 131 30.43 37.64 19.32
CA ASP A 131 30.98 38.98 19.56
C ASP A 131 32.13 39.34 18.61
N SER A 132 32.35 38.53 17.58
CA SER A 132 33.45 38.74 16.62
C SER A 132 33.17 39.88 15.65
N LYS A 133 34.27 40.46 15.14
CA LYS A 133 34.20 41.52 14.13
C LYS A 133 33.46 41.08 12.86
N ILE A 134 33.63 39.82 12.42
CA ILE A 134 32.94 39.29 11.23
C ILE A 134 31.41 39.30 11.42
N VAL A 135 30.92 38.85 12.59
CA VAL A 135 29.47 38.87 12.89
C VAL A 135 28.95 40.30 12.90
N SER A 136 29.65 41.23 13.55
CA SER A 136 29.24 42.64 13.61
C SER A 136 29.20 43.30 12.22
N GLN A 137 30.19 43.03 11.35
CA GLN A 137 30.23 43.57 9.98
C GLN A 137 29.14 42.97 9.08
N MET A 138 28.84 41.67 9.24
CA MET A 138 27.75 41.02 8.51
C MET A 138 26.39 41.60 8.91
N ILE A 139 26.14 41.82 10.20
CA ILE A 139 24.89 42.45 10.68
C ILE A 139 24.77 43.88 10.17
N ASP A 140 25.85 44.68 10.29
CA ASP A 140 25.87 46.06 9.80
C ASP A 140 25.56 46.11 8.30
N PHE A 141 26.20 45.24 7.51
CA PHE A 141 25.93 45.13 6.08
C PHE A 141 24.48 44.71 5.76
N MET A 142 23.91 43.79 6.53
CA MET A 142 22.52 43.34 6.34
C MET A 142 21.47 44.36 6.81
N SER A 143 21.86 45.37 7.59
CA SER A 143 20.96 46.42 8.08
C SER A 143 20.42 47.32 6.97
N ASP A 144 21.16 47.45 5.86
CA ASP A 144 20.73 48.15 4.66
C ASP A 144 20.38 47.15 3.53
N ARG A 145 19.07 46.99 3.30
CA ARG A 145 18.53 46.11 2.24
C ARG A 145 18.80 46.62 0.82
N TYR A 146 19.31 47.83 0.67
CA TYR A 146 19.65 48.46 -0.60
C TYR A 146 21.16 48.66 -0.77
N ALA A 147 21.97 48.11 0.15
CA ALA A 147 23.42 48.20 0.10
C ALA A 147 23.95 47.72 -1.25
N ILE A 148 24.92 48.47 -1.79
CA ILE A 148 25.64 48.12 -3.02
C ILE A 148 26.90 47.36 -2.61
N PRO A 149 26.96 46.01 -2.74
CA PRO A 149 28.05 45.24 -2.17
C PRO A 149 29.37 45.50 -2.92
N SER A 150 30.41 45.86 -2.17
CA SER A 150 31.76 46.13 -2.69
C SER A 150 32.37 44.94 -3.42
N PHE A 151 31.92 43.73 -3.10
CA PHE A 151 32.37 42.45 -3.66
C PHE A 151 31.60 41.99 -4.90
N LEU A 152 30.57 42.74 -5.36
CA LEU A 152 29.95 42.46 -6.66
C LEU A 152 30.89 42.83 -7.82
N LYS A 153 30.68 42.21 -8.99
CA LYS A 153 31.37 42.60 -10.23
C LYS A 153 31.15 44.09 -10.53
N LYS A 154 32.19 44.79 -11.00
CA LYS A 154 32.16 46.23 -11.33
C LYS A 154 30.94 46.65 -12.15
N LYS A 155 30.53 45.82 -13.11
CA LYS A 155 29.34 46.05 -13.94
C LYS A 155 28.05 46.16 -13.11
N HIS A 156 27.79 45.21 -12.21
CA HIS A 156 26.58 45.24 -11.37
C HIS A 156 26.61 46.41 -10.40
N ARG A 157 27.78 46.78 -9.86
CA ARG A 157 27.91 47.95 -8.98
C ARG A 157 27.54 49.25 -9.70
N ALA A 158 28.08 49.46 -10.90
CA ALA A 158 27.73 50.62 -11.73
C ALA A 158 26.24 50.67 -12.09
N GLU A 159 25.63 49.51 -12.39
CA GLU A 159 24.18 49.40 -12.62
C GLU A 159 23.37 49.80 -11.38
N TYR A 160 23.80 49.39 -10.18
CA TYR A 160 23.09 49.66 -8.92
C TYR A 160 23.28 51.10 -8.46
N GLU A 161 24.48 51.67 -8.65
CA GLU A 161 24.79 53.07 -8.40
C GLU A 161 23.95 54.00 -9.30
N ALA A 162 23.83 53.65 -10.59
CA ALA A 162 22.98 54.37 -11.52
C ALA A 162 21.50 54.29 -11.15
N ALA A 163 21.02 53.09 -10.77
CA ALA A 163 19.64 52.88 -10.34
C ALA A 163 19.32 53.65 -9.05
N ALA A 164 20.22 53.64 -8.07
CA ALA A 164 20.09 54.43 -6.84
C ALA A 164 20.08 55.94 -7.14
N SER A 165 20.96 56.42 -8.01
CA SER A 165 21.01 57.83 -8.44
C SER A 165 19.73 58.27 -9.17
N ALA A 166 19.06 57.33 -9.86
CA ALA A 166 17.77 57.55 -10.51
C ALA A 166 16.57 57.40 -9.55
N GLY A 167 16.79 57.25 -8.24
CA GLY A 167 15.73 57.11 -7.23
C GLY A 167 15.10 55.71 -7.13
N ASN A 168 15.68 54.71 -7.80
CA ASN A 168 15.19 53.33 -7.84
C ASN A 168 16.27 52.34 -7.36
N PRO A 169 16.69 52.40 -6.08
CA PRO A 169 17.76 51.54 -5.58
C PRO A 169 17.37 50.06 -5.65
N VAL A 170 18.36 49.19 -5.90
CA VAL A 170 18.14 47.76 -6.09
C VAL A 170 18.07 47.04 -4.75
N HIS A 171 16.86 46.62 -4.35
CA HIS A 171 16.63 45.86 -3.14
C HIS A 171 17.35 44.49 -3.19
N VAL A 172 17.80 43.98 -2.04
CA VAL A 172 18.53 42.71 -1.93
C VAL A 172 17.81 41.51 -2.55
N SER A 173 16.47 41.51 -2.57
CA SER A 173 15.64 40.50 -3.25
C SER A 173 15.92 40.37 -4.76
N GLN A 174 16.43 41.44 -5.39
CA GLN A 174 16.72 41.55 -6.82
C GLN A 174 18.19 41.28 -7.15
N GLN A 175 19.05 41.31 -6.13
CA GLN A 175 20.49 41.11 -6.27
C GLN A 175 20.84 39.62 -6.53
N PRO A 176 22.08 39.31 -6.96
CA PRO A 176 22.48 37.93 -7.24
C PRO A 176 22.35 37.02 -6.02
N TRP A 177 22.14 35.73 -6.27
CA TRP A 177 22.09 34.73 -5.21
C TRP A 177 23.41 34.69 -4.42
N GLY A 178 23.29 34.69 -3.10
CA GLY A 178 24.40 34.55 -2.17
C GLY A 178 25.01 35.87 -1.72
N VAL A 179 24.44 37.03 -2.08
CA VAL A 179 24.90 38.34 -1.59
C VAL A 179 24.95 38.37 -0.07
N TRP A 180 23.88 37.98 0.63
CA TRP A 180 23.87 37.86 2.09
C TRP A 180 24.32 36.48 2.61
N GLY A 181 24.70 35.58 1.71
CA GLY A 181 25.15 34.25 2.06
C GLY A 181 26.65 34.06 1.79
N PRO A 182 27.04 33.08 0.94
CA PRO A 182 28.44 32.72 0.74
C PRO A 182 29.31 33.86 0.16
N MET A 183 28.74 34.83 -0.57
CA MET A 183 29.54 35.94 -1.13
C MET A 183 29.99 36.92 -0.04
N MET A 184 29.07 37.36 0.82
CA MET A 184 29.41 38.24 1.95
C MET A 184 30.31 37.52 2.95
N LEU A 185 30.02 36.26 3.28
CA LEU A 185 30.87 35.48 4.18
C LEU A 185 32.30 35.38 3.65
N SER A 186 32.47 35.03 2.37
CA SER A 186 33.81 34.94 1.76
C SER A 186 34.52 36.29 1.75
N HIS A 187 33.79 37.39 1.50
CA HIS A 187 34.35 38.73 1.51
C HIS A 187 34.94 39.11 2.86
N PHE A 188 34.18 38.90 3.96
CA PHE A 188 34.66 39.25 5.29
C PHE A 188 35.70 38.26 5.84
N VAL A 189 35.68 37.00 5.40
CA VAL A 189 36.78 36.06 5.69
C VAL A 189 38.09 36.55 5.08
N GLU A 190 38.07 37.04 3.84
CA GLU A 190 39.24 37.63 3.18
C GLU A 190 39.66 38.94 3.85
N GLU A 191 38.72 39.88 4.03
CA GLU A 191 39.00 41.20 4.62
C GLU A 191 39.64 41.09 6.01
N LEU A 192 39.18 40.12 6.82
CA LEU A 192 39.66 39.90 8.17
C LEU A 192 40.77 38.85 8.26
N SER A 193 41.25 38.33 7.11
CA SER A 193 42.33 37.34 7.02
C SER A 193 42.07 36.06 7.84
N LEU A 194 40.86 35.53 7.79
CA LEU A 194 40.38 34.39 8.58
C LEU A 194 40.53 33.03 7.88
N HIS A 195 41.32 32.93 6.81
CA HIS A 195 41.47 31.70 6.03
C HIS A 195 42.05 30.52 6.83
N ASP A 196 42.86 30.79 7.85
CA ASP A 196 43.41 29.81 8.79
C ASP A 196 42.35 29.19 9.72
N ARG A 197 41.15 29.77 9.76
CA ARG A 197 40.01 29.30 10.56
C ARG A 197 39.01 28.46 9.79
N VAL A 198 39.15 28.36 8.46
CA VAL A 198 38.23 27.61 7.60
C VAL A 198 38.62 26.14 7.57
N GLN A 199 37.66 25.25 7.83
CA GLN A 199 37.84 23.81 7.73
C GLN A 199 38.06 23.34 6.29
N PRO A 200 38.75 22.20 6.11
CA PRO A 200 38.94 21.64 4.78
C PRO A 200 37.61 21.19 4.15
N LEU A 201 37.61 21.06 2.83
CA LEU A 201 36.42 20.77 2.02
C LEU A 201 35.66 19.53 2.52
N GLU A 202 36.41 18.46 2.80
CA GLU A 202 35.90 17.16 3.23
C GLU A 202 35.19 17.17 4.59
N ALA A 203 35.35 18.22 5.39
CA ALA A 203 34.67 18.34 6.69
C ALA A 203 33.15 18.39 6.55
N PHE A 204 32.65 19.11 5.53
CA PHE A 204 31.23 19.37 5.32
C PHE A 204 30.74 19.10 3.88
N TYR A 205 31.64 19.19 2.90
CA TYR A 205 31.32 19.14 1.47
C TYR A 205 32.17 18.11 0.70
N PRO A 206 32.37 16.87 1.20
CA PRO A 206 33.15 15.85 0.48
C PRO A 206 32.53 15.47 -0.87
N VAL A 207 31.22 15.67 -1.03
CA VAL A 207 30.53 15.64 -2.32
C VAL A 207 30.10 17.06 -2.69
N THR A 208 30.78 17.64 -3.67
CA THR A 208 30.56 19.03 -4.07
C THR A 208 29.21 19.23 -4.77
N PHE A 209 28.77 20.48 -4.90
CA PHE A 209 27.55 20.81 -5.68
C PHE A 209 27.63 20.28 -7.13
N ARG A 210 28.82 20.20 -7.73
CA ARG A 210 29.00 19.69 -9.10
C ARG A 210 28.72 18.18 -9.18
N GLU A 211 28.95 17.46 -8.09
CA GLU A 211 28.87 15.99 -8.00
C GLU A 211 27.61 15.49 -7.28
N ARG A 212 26.80 16.40 -6.73
CA ARG A 212 25.60 16.13 -5.91
C ARG A 212 24.70 14.97 -6.38
N THR A 213 24.57 14.73 -7.69
CA THR A 213 23.73 13.65 -8.22
C THR A 213 24.27 12.24 -7.93
N MET A 214 25.52 12.11 -7.49
CA MET A 214 26.08 10.83 -7.01
C MET A 214 25.31 10.32 -5.78
N MET A 215 24.78 11.22 -4.94
CA MET A 215 23.99 10.83 -3.76
C MET A 215 22.71 10.05 -4.13
N ILE A 216 22.19 10.25 -5.33
CA ILE A 216 20.98 9.56 -5.82
C ILE A 216 21.30 8.46 -6.85
N ARG A 217 22.57 8.21 -7.19
CA ARG A 217 22.95 7.27 -8.26
C ARG A 217 24.10 6.31 -7.93
N GLU A 218 25.11 6.76 -7.18
CA GLU A 218 26.43 6.10 -7.10
C GLU A 218 26.91 6.06 -5.65
N ALA A 219 26.30 5.21 -4.82
CA ALA A 219 26.56 5.18 -3.38
C ALA A 219 28.05 4.96 -3.03
N SER A 220 28.74 4.07 -3.74
CA SER A 220 30.16 3.76 -3.52
C SER A 220 31.08 4.96 -3.73
N LYS A 221 30.75 5.87 -4.66
CA LYS A 221 31.53 7.10 -4.87
C LYS A 221 31.37 8.07 -3.71
N VAL A 222 30.16 8.19 -3.17
CA VAL A 222 29.92 9.03 -1.99
C VAL A 222 30.67 8.46 -0.78
N GLU A 223 30.57 7.15 -0.55
CA GLU A 223 31.29 6.46 0.52
C GLU A 223 32.82 6.64 0.41
N GLY A 224 33.37 6.58 -0.80
CA GLY A 224 34.80 6.81 -1.03
C GLY A 224 35.27 8.27 -0.88
N ALA A 225 34.36 9.24 -0.88
CA ALA A 225 34.67 10.66 -0.67
C ALA A 225 34.66 11.06 0.82
N ILE A 226 34.05 10.24 1.68
CA ILE A 226 33.96 10.48 3.12
C ILE A 226 35.29 10.15 3.79
N THR A 227 35.71 11.00 4.73
CA THR A 227 36.98 10.85 5.47
C THR A 227 36.75 10.91 6.97
N ASP A 228 37.78 10.63 7.77
CA ASP A 228 37.74 10.78 9.23
C ASP A 228 37.53 12.23 9.70
N GLN A 229 37.72 13.21 8.81
CA GLN A 229 37.45 14.63 9.09
C GLN A 229 36.00 15.04 8.81
N THR A 230 35.22 14.20 8.13
CA THR A 230 33.84 14.51 7.74
C THR A 230 32.94 14.46 8.98
N THR A 231 32.33 15.59 9.33
CA THR A 231 31.33 15.68 10.40
C THR A 231 29.93 15.94 9.86
N ALA A 232 29.82 16.58 8.69
CA ALA A 232 28.55 16.78 8.00
C ALA A 232 28.63 16.49 6.50
N LEU A 233 27.47 16.27 5.91
CA LEU A 233 27.25 16.08 4.48
C LEU A 233 26.14 17.02 4.01
N HIS A 234 26.47 18.02 3.19
CA HIS A 234 25.44 18.82 2.54
C HIS A 234 24.76 18.00 1.44
N LEU A 235 23.48 17.64 1.61
CA LEU A 235 22.73 16.80 0.66
C LEU A 235 22.24 17.55 -0.57
N TRP A 236 22.38 18.88 -0.56
CA TRP A 236 21.99 19.81 -1.61
C TRP A 236 20.51 19.70 -1.99
N ALA A 237 19.67 20.66 -1.56
CA ALA A 237 18.24 20.72 -1.86
C ALA A 237 17.92 20.75 -3.37
N SER A 238 18.92 20.95 -4.22
CA SER A 238 18.77 20.75 -5.67
C SER A 238 18.57 19.31 -6.12
N ASN A 239 19.02 18.31 -5.34
CA ASN A 239 18.70 16.91 -5.57
C ASN A 239 17.19 16.65 -5.49
N LYS A 240 16.43 17.42 -4.69
CA LYS A 240 14.97 17.32 -4.63
C LYS A 240 14.30 17.48 -5.99
N ARG A 241 14.84 18.34 -6.84
CA ARG A 241 14.31 18.53 -8.21
C ARG A 241 14.54 17.28 -9.06
N GLU A 242 15.72 16.69 -8.99
CA GLU A 242 16.00 15.47 -9.77
C GLU A 242 15.19 14.27 -9.26
N LEU A 243 14.99 14.18 -7.93
CA LEU A 243 14.12 13.21 -7.28
C LEU A 243 12.66 13.37 -7.72
N GLY A 244 12.11 14.58 -7.64
CA GLY A 244 10.74 14.86 -8.09
C GLY A 244 10.52 14.61 -9.58
N LEU A 245 11.47 14.98 -10.44
CA LEU A 245 11.32 14.84 -11.90
C LEU A 245 11.51 13.42 -12.42
N ARG A 246 12.30 12.59 -11.74
CA ARG A 246 12.74 11.29 -12.29
C ARG A 246 12.38 10.09 -11.43
N TYR A 247 12.04 10.30 -10.16
CA TYR A 247 11.90 9.24 -9.16
C TYR A 247 10.72 9.50 -8.20
N ASP A 248 9.71 10.26 -8.66
CA ASP A 248 8.48 10.57 -7.89
C ASP A 248 8.73 11.10 -6.48
N GLY A 249 9.86 11.80 -6.30
CA GLY A 249 10.25 12.39 -5.03
C GLY A 249 10.84 11.41 -4.00
N ILE A 250 11.14 10.17 -4.40
CA ILE A 250 11.70 9.09 -3.56
C ILE A 250 13.09 8.69 -4.08
N PRO A 251 14.09 8.45 -3.20
CA PRO A 251 15.39 7.97 -3.64
C PRO A 251 15.33 6.60 -4.31
N PRO A 252 16.04 6.39 -5.43
CA PRO A 252 16.18 5.05 -6.02
C PRO A 252 16.74 4.06 -5.02
N ALA A 253 16.24 2.82 -5.04
CA ALA A 253 16.77 1.73 -4.23
C ALA A 253 18.28 1.55 -4.47
N GLY A 254 19.05 1.35 -3.40
CA GLY A 254 20.51 1.20 -3.44
C GLY A 254 21.30 2.51 -3.54
N SER A 255 20.63 3.65 -3.78
CA SER A 255 21.28 4.97 -3.76
C SER A 255 21.81 5.32 -2.37
N PHE A 256 22.73 6.28 -2.28
CA PHE A 256 23.28 6.71 -0.99
C PHE A 256 22.17 7.24 -0.06
N LEU A 257 21.22 8.03 -0.59
CA LEU A 257 20.10 8.53 0.19
C LEU A 257 19.14 7.42 0.64
N ASP A 258 18.89 6.38 -0.18
CA ASP A 258 18.12 5.20 0.23
C ASP A 258 18.82 4.46 1.40
N LYS A 259 20.14 4.30 1.35
CA LYS A 259 20.91 3.71 2.46
C LYS A 259 20.78 4.53 3.75
N LEU A 260 20.85 5.86 3.66
CA LEU A 260 20.69 6.74 4.82
C LEU A 260 19.25 6.69 5.39
N LEU A 261 18.24 6.71 4.53
CA LEU A 261 16.83 6.55 4.95
C LEU A 261 16.63 5.24 5.73
N LYS A 262 17.18 4.13 5.24
CA LYS A 262 17.16 2.83 5.92
C LYS A 262 17.90 2.86 7.26
N LYS A 263 19.08 3.49 7.31
CA LYS A 263 19.87 3.64 8.54
C LYS A 263 19.08 4.35 9.65
N HIS A 264 18.30 5.37 9.29
CA HIS A 264 17.53 6.19 10.21
C HIS A 264 16.06 5.76 10.34
N ALA A 265 15.68 4.61 9.76
CA ALA A 265 14.31 4.11 9.75
C ALA A 265 13.27 5.13 9.22
N ILE A 266 13.65 5.97 8.26
CA ILE A 266 12.75 6.96 7.65
C ILE A 266 12.12 6.38 6.40
N ARG A 267 10.80 6.58 6.30
CA ARG A 267 9.98 6.08 5.20
C ARG A 267 9.64 7.23 4.26
N PRO A 268 10.29 7.32 3.08
CA PRO A 268 10.15 8.48 2.19
C PRO A 268 8.75 8.63 1.62
N ASP A 269 7.96 7.55 1.59
CA ASP A 269 6.60 7.49 1.08
C ASP A 269 5.60 8.31 1.93
N PHE A 270 5.87 8.53 3.22
CA PHE A 270 4.99 9.32 4.10
C PHE A 270 5.23 10.83 3.99
N ALA A 271 6.43 11.22 3.57
CA ALA A 271 6.79 12.63 3.38
C ALA A 271 7.56 12.84 2.06
N PRO A 272 7.00 12.44 0.91
CA PRO A 272 7.68 12.53 -0.37
C PRO A 272 7.94 13.99 -0.74
N ILE A 273 8.93 14.21 -1.61
CA ILE A 273 9.23 15.53 -2.12
C ILE A 273 8.13 15.94 -3.11
N LYS A 274 7.17 16.77 -2.65
CA LYS A 274 6.00 17.21 -3.43
C LYS A 274 6.26 18.43 -4.32
N GLY A 275 7.37 19.13 -4.14
CA GLY A 275 7.69 20.33 -4.92
C GLY A 275 9.00 21.00 -4.57
N ARG A 276 9.39 21.99 -5.37
CA ARG A 276 10.50 22.90 -5.11
C ARG A 276 10.24 24.27 -5.74
N ALA A 277 10.23 25.32 -4.91
CA ALA A 277 9.81 26.66 -5.33
C ALA A 277 8.42 26.61 -6.00
N ARG A 278 8.24 27.19 -7.19
CA ARG A 278 6.97 27.17 -7.93
C ARG A 278 6.65 25.85 -8.64
N LEU A 279 7.56 24.89 -8.64
CA LEU A 279 7.33 23.58 -9.25
C LEU A 279 6.64 22.67 -8.23
N VAL A 280 5.39 22.32 -8.52
CA VAL A 280 4.69 21.19 -7.89
C VAL A 280 4.97 19.97 -8.75
N PHE A 281 5.48 18.90 -8.16
CA PHE A 281 5.62 17.63 -8.84
C PHE A 281 4.30 16.89 -8.62
N ASP A 282 3.53 16.69 -9.69
CA ASP A 282 2.42 15.74 -9.63
C ASP A 282 3.04 14.41 -9.21
N GLN A 283 2.63 13.90 -8.04
CA GLN A 283 2.84 12.50 -7.76
C GLN A 283 2.13 11.77 -8.88
N LYS A 284 2.90 11.13 -9.77
CA LYS A 284 2.32 10.08 -10.59
C LYS A 284 1.66 9.15 -9.59
N GLY A 285 0.35 8.97 -9.72
CA GLY A 285 -0.37 8.01 -8.89
C GLY A 285 0.41 6.69 -8.88
N PRO A 286 0.32 5.92 -7.80
CA PRO A 286 1.01 4.63 -7.69
C PRO A 286 0.87 3.85 -8.99
N ASP A 287 1.99 3.33 -9.50
CA ASP A 287 1.98 2.58 -10.75
C ASP A 287 1.19 1.27 -10.58
N LEU A 288 -0.11 1.33 -10.88
CA LEU A 288 -1.00 0.17 -10.80
C LEU A 288 -0.79 -0.80 -11.96
N SER A 289 0.07 -0.47 -12.94
CA SER A 289 0.43 -1.42 -14.01
C SER A 289 1.05 -2.69 -13.42
N LEU A 290 1.68 -2.59 -12.25
CA LEU A 290 2.21 -3.75 -11.54
C LEU A 290 1.09 -4.68 -11.04
N LEU A 291 -0.04 -4.12 -10.58
CA LEU A 291 -1.21 -4.90 -10.17
C LEU A 291 -1.93 -5.53 -11.36
N GLU A 292 -2.00 -4.81 -12.48
CA GLU A 292 -2.53 -5.35 -13.74
C GLU A 292 -1.65 -6.49 -14.28
N SER A 293 -0.33 -6.31 -14.25
CA SER A 293 0.66 -7.32 -14.66
C SER A 293 0.61 -8.55 -13.75
N ALA A 294 0.23 -8.38 -12.49
CA ALA A 294 -0.03 -9.45 -11.53
C ALA A 294 -1.38 -10.16 -11.76
N GLY A 295 -2.15 -9.80 -12.79
CA GLY A 295 -3.45 -10.41 -13.10
C GLY A 295 -4.59 -9.98 -12.19
N ILE A 296 -4.39 -8.95 -11.36
CA ILE A 296 -5.38 -8.49 -10.38
C ILE A 296 -6.40 -7.60 -11.08
N SER A 297 -7.60 -8.16 -11.31
CA SER A 297 -8.70 -7.46 -11.98
C SER A 297 -9.64 -6.74 -11.01
N THR A 298 -9.85 -7.28 -9.81
CA THR A 298 -10.72 -6.71 -8.77
C THR A 298 -10.17 -6.97 -7.37
N LEU A 299 -10.33 -6.01 -6.46
CA LEU A 299 -10.00 -6.17 -5.03
C LEU A 299 -11.16 -5.68 -4.14
N SER A 300 -11.48 -6.45 -3.10
CA SER A 300 -12.40 -6.06 -2.03
C SER A 300 -11.64 -5.75 -0.74
N SER A 301 -10.45 -6.30 -0.55
CA SER A 301 -9.57 -6.02 0.59
C SER A 301 -8.10 -6.02 0.20
N ILE A 302 -7.31 -5.20 0.89
CA ILE A 302 -5.86 -5.11 0.77
C ILE A 302 -5.22 -5.05 2.15
N ALA A 303 -4.05 -5.68 2.31
CA ALA A 303 -3.23 -5.52 3.50
C ALA A 303 -1.81 -5.05 3.14
N ASP A 304 -1.22 -4.23 4.01
CA ASP A 304 0.20 -3.86 3.94
C ASP A 304 0.92 -4.34 5.20
N LEU A 305 1.91 -5.21 5.01
CA LEU A 305 2.70 -5.83 6.05
C LEU A 305 3.94 -4.98 6.37
N GLY A 306 3.95 -4.36 7.54
CA GLY A 306 5.02 -3.44 7.95
C GLY A 306 4.91 -2.05 7.32
N GLY A 307 3.80 -1.75 6.64
CA GLY A 307 3.45 -0.42 6.19
C GLY A 307 4.37 0.13 5.11
N THR A 308 4.87 -0.71 4.20
CA THR A 308 5.91 -0.33 3.25
C THR A 308 5.42 0.29 1.95
N ALA A 309 4.13 0.25 1.69
CA ALA A 309 3.55 0.59 0.39
C ALA A 309 2.29 1.49 0.47
N PRO A 310 2.30 2.62 1.21
CA PRO A 310 1.14 3.53 1.34
C PRO A 310 0.61 4.05 0.03
N GLY A 311 1.50 4.38 -0.91
CA GLY A 311 1.09 4.77 -2.26
C GLY A 311 0.29 3.67 -2.94
N LEU A 312 0.81 2.44 -2.99
CA LEU A 312 0.13 1.33 -3.66
C LEU A 312 -1.20 0.98 -2.99
N VAL A 313 -1.28 1.04 -1.66
CA VAL A 313 -2.54 0.87 -0.91
C VAL A 313 -3.56 1.94 -1.27
N LEU A 314 -3.16 3.21 -1.27
CA LEU A 314 -4.04 4.30 -1.64
C LEU A 314 -4.53 4.13 -3.09
N GLY A 315 -3.63 3.78 -4.01
CA GLY A 315 -3.99 3.53 -5.41
C GLY A 315 -4.94 2.35 -5.61
N ALA A 316 -4.72 1.25 -4.87
CA ALA A 316 -5.62 0.11 -4.90
C ALA A 316 -7.00 0.48 -4.32
N HIS A 317 -7.05 1.21 -3.21
CA HIS A 317 -8.30 1.72 -2.64
C HIS A 317 -9.01 2.66 -3.62
N ASP A 318 -8.27 3.56 -4.25
CA ASP A 318 -8.78 4.47 -5.26
C ASP A 318 -9.31 3.73 -6.48
N ARG A 319 -8.68 2.62 -6.87
CA ARG A 319 -9.08 1.84 -8.05
C ARG A 319 -10.19 0.83 -7.81
N TRP A 320 -10.24 0.18 -6.65
CA TRP A 320 -11.23 -0.88 -6.36
C TRP A 320 -12.14 -0.66 -5.14
N ASP A 321 -11.93 0.39 -4.35
CA ASP A 321 -12.70 0.64 -3.12
C ASP A 321 -12.49 -0.46 -2.08
N CYS A 322 -11.28 -0.99 -1.98
CA CYS A 322 -11.00 -2.10 -1.07
C CYS A 322 -10.85 -1.64 0.38
N ASP A 323 -11.24 -2.49 1.34
CA ASP A 323 -10.94 -2.27 2.76
C ASP A 323 -9.43 -2.44 3.01
N ILE A 324 -8.87 -1.64 3.92
CA ILE A 324 -7.43 -1.56 4.15
C ILE A 324 -7.09 -2.17 5.51
N THR A 325 -6.14 -3.08 5.50
CA THR A 325 -5.56 -3.69 6.71
C THR A 325 -4.08 -3.31 6.84
N LEU A 326 -3.71 -2.70 7.95
CA LEU A 326 -2.33 -2.41 8.31
C LEU A 326 -1.85 -3.51 9.26
N ILE A 327 -1.00 -4.43 8.76
CA ILE A 327 -0.47 -5.52 9.59
C ILE A 327 0.79 -5.03 10.29
N ASP A 328 0.66 -4.80 11.59
CA ASP A 328 1.68 -4.26 12.47
C ASP A 328 2.50 -5.40 13.10
N LEU A 329 3.44 -5.91 12.31
CA LEU A 329 4.37 -6.97 12.68
C LEU A 329 5.81 -6.45 12.62
N LEU A 330 6.56 -6.64 13.70
CA LEU A 330 7.96 -6.22 13.76
C LEU A 330 8.85 -7.13 12.90
N GLY A 331 10.01 -6.63 12.47
CA GLY A 331 10.91 -7.35 11.56
C GLY A 331 11.49 -8.66 12.09
N ASP A 332 11.46 -8.85 13.41
CA ASP A 332 11.81 -10.10 14.11
C ASP A 332 10.64 -11.08 14.27
N GLY A 333 9.46 -10.72 13.75
CA GLY A 333 8.22 -11.50 13.80
C GLY A 333 7.45 -11.38 15.11
N THR A 334 7.80 -10.44 16.00
CA THR A 334 7.03 -10.17 17.22
C THR A 334 5.90 -9.18 16.96
N TRP A 335 4.83 -9.31 17.75
CA TRP A 335 3.65 -8.44 17.68
C TRP A 335 3.79 -7.34 18.74
N PRO A 336 3.73 -6.06 18.36
CA PRO A 336 3.97 -4.97 19.28
C PRO A 336 2.73 -4.71 20.17
N GLU A 337 2.95 -4.50 21.48
CA GLU A 337 1.88 -4.20 22.44
C GLU A 337 1.19 -2.86 22.12
N GLN A 338 1.96 -1.89 21.65
CA GLN A 338 1.50 -0.58 21.19
C GLN A 338 1.64 -0.45 19.67
N PRO A 339 0.86 0.42 19.00
CA PRO A 339 1.08 0.71 17.58
C PRO A 339 2.53 1.10 17.30
N SER A 340 3.15 0.49 16.30
CA SER A 340 4.44 0.95 15.80
C SER A 340 4.35 2.38 15.27
N ASP A 341 5.46 3.13 15.34
CA ASP A 341 5.50 4.57 15.00
C ASP A 341 4.98 4.89 13.59
N TRP A 342 5.19 3.97 12.64
CA TRP A 342 4.73 4.14 11.27
C TRP A 342 3.20 4.12 11.14
N VAL A 343 2.48 3.45 12.05
CA VAL A 343 1.03 3.22 11.91
C VAL A 343 0.26 4.53 11.96
N ALA A 344 0.60 5.42 12.88
CA ALA A 344 -0.07 6.71 13.02
C ALA A 344 0.10 7.57 11.76
N GLN A 345 1.33 7.63 11.24
CA GLN A 345 1.66 8.40 10.04
C GLN A 345 1.02 7.80 8.79
N TYR A 346 1.01 6.48 8.66
CA TYR A 346 0.35 5.79 7.54
C TYR A 346 -1.15 6.07 7.56
N ARG A 347 -1.79 5.94 8.73
CA ARG A 347 -3.22 6.20 8.88
C ARG A 347 -3.54 7.65 8.55
N ALA A 348 -2.79 8.61 9.08
CA ALA A 348 -2.93 10.02 8.75
C ALA A 348 -2.78 10.27 7.24
N TYR A 349 -1.79 9.66 6.59
CA TYR A 349 -1.62 9.73 5.14
C TYR A 349 -2.87 9.25 4.40
N LEU A 350 -3.44 8.10 4.73
CA LEU A 350 -4.65 7.60 4.08
C LEU A 350 -5.86 8.52 4.34
N GLU A 351 -6.06 8.97 5.57
CA GLU A 351 -7.17 9.84 5.98
C GLU A 351 -7.10 11.23 5.30
N GLU A 352 -5.91 11.84 5.26
CA GLU A 352 -5.66 13.10 4.52
C GLU A 352 -5.96 12.95 3.04
N HIS A 353 -5.75 11.76 2.49
CA HIS A 353 -6.08 11.44 1.10
C HIS A 353 -7.53 10.96 0.94
N GLY A 354 -8.39 11.12 1.94
CA GLY A 354 -9.84 10.90 1.83
C GLY A 354 -10.29 9.44 1.96
N VAL A 355 -9.46 8.58 2.54
CA VAL A 355 -9.89 7.24 2.95
C VAL A 355 -10.70 7.36 4.25
N ASP A 356 -11.87 6.72 4.29
CA ASP A 356 -12.70 6.67 5.49
C ASP A 356 -11.95 5.92 6.63
N PRO A 357 -11.74 6.55 7.81
CA PRO A 357 -11.08 5.92 8.95
C PRO A 357 -11.70 4.57 9.37
N ALA A 358 -13.01 4.39 9.18
CA ALA A 358 -13.70 3.14 9.51
C ALA A 358 -13.27 1.96 8.62
N ARG A 359 -12.64 2.24 7.48
CA ARG A 359 -12.16 1.25 6.50
C ARG A 359 -10.67 0.92 6.65
N ILE A 360 -9.99 1.52 7.63
CA ILE A 360 -8.59 1.30 7.94
C ILE A 360 -8.50 0.52 9.25
N LYS A 361 -8.21 -0.78 9.17
CA LYS A 361 -8.03 -1.65 10.33
C LYS A 361 -6.54 -1.88 10.60
N ARG A 362 -6.09 -1.63 11.83
CA ARG A 362 -4.79 -2.13 12.32
C ARG A 362 -4.95 -3.58 12.82
N VAL A 363 -4.02 -4.45 12.47
CA VAL A 363 -3.86 -5.79 13.04
C VAL A 363 -2.56 -5.81 13.82
N GLY A 364 -2.66 -5.84 15.15
CA GLY A 364 -1.51 -5.89 16.07
C GLY A 364 -1.37 -7.22 16.81
N ALA A 365 -2.19 -8.22 16.49
CA ALA A 365 -2.13 -9.55 17.09
C ALA A 365 -2.53 -10.64 16.08
N PRO A 366 -2.03 -11.89 16.23
CA PRO A 366 -2.34 -12.97 15.31
C PRO A 366 -3.84 -13.26 15.16
N GLY A 367 -4.61 -13.18 16.25
CA GLY A 367 -6.04 -13.52 16.26
C GLY A 367 -6.92 -12.55 15.44
N ASP A 368 -6.39 -11.39 15.08
CA ASP A 368 -7.09 -10.36 14.32
C ASP A 368 -6.84 -10.44 12.82
N LEU A 369 -5.93 -11.31 12.38
CA LEU A 369 -5.64 -11.59 10.98
C LEU A 369 -6.89 -12.15 10.29
N ARG A 370 -7.11 -11.70 9.06
CA ARG A 370 -8.21 -12.14 8.21
C ARG A 370 -7.70 -12.25 6.78
N PRO A 371 -8.28 -13.16 5.97
CA PRO A 371 -7.91 -13.26 4.56
C PRO A 371 -8.13 -11.96 3.79
N VAL A 372 -7.19 -11.63 2.91
CA VAL A 372 -7.27 -10.45 2.02
C VAL A 372 -7.06 -10.82 0.56
N ASP A 373 -7.69 -10.06 -0.36
CA ASP A 373 -7.53 -10.32 -1.80
C ASP A 373 -6.10 -9.95 -2.27
N LEU A 374 -5.47 -8.93 -1.67
CA LEU A 374 -4.08 -8.55 -1.93
C LEU A 374 -3.29 -8.30 -0.64
N LEU A 375 -2.17 -8.99 -0.46
CA LEU A 375 -1.20 -8.76 0.60
C LEU A 375 0.07 -8.10 0.02
N LEU A 376 0.50 -6.98 0.60
CA LEU A 376 1.75 -6.30 0.25
C LEU A 376 2.82 -6.62 1.29
N ASN A 377 3.97 -7.13 0.83
CA ASN A 377 5.18 -7.38 1.60
C ASN A 377 6.39 -6.83 0.81
N ILE A 378 6.29 -5.55 0.44
CA ILE A 378 7.28 -4.81 -0.34
C ILE A 378 8.42 -4.39 0.58
N ALA A 379 9.69 -4.51 0.16
CA ALA A 379 10.85 -4.22 1.02
C ALA A 379 10.74 -4.80 2.45
N GLY A 380 10.18 -6.01 2.59
CA GLY A 380 9.78 -6.61 3.86
C GLY A 380 10.44 -7.97 4.15
N PHE A 381 9.65 -8.96 4.57
CA PHE A 381 10.12 -10.31 4.84
C PHE A 381 10.54 -11.02 3.56
N GLY A 382 11.80 -11.45 3.49
CA GLY A 382 12.41 -11.99 2.26
C GLY A 382 13.34 -11.02 1.53
N ASP A 383 13.32 -9.73 1.91
CA ASP A 383 14.29 -8.71 1.49
C ASP A 383 15.10 -8.18 2.67
N VAL A 384 14.47 -7.39 3.56
CA VAL A 384 15.12 -6.78 4.74
C VAL A 384 14.93 -7.62 6.01
N ASN A 385 13.81 -8.34 6.12
CA ASN A 385 13.46 -9.16 7.28
C ASN A 385 13.53 -10.66 6.96
N LYS A 386 13.72 -11.51 7.98
CA LYS A 386 13.85 -12.97 7.79
C LYS A 386 12.51 -13.60 7.38
N VAL A 387 12.46 -14.22 6.20
CA VAL A 387 11.23 -14.75 5.59
C VAL A 387 10.43 -15.72 6.47
N LYS A 388 11.08 -16.47 7.36
CA LYS A 388 10.43 -17.48 8.22
C LYS A 388 9.26 -16.93 9.05
N HIS A 389 9.30 -15.65 9.41
CA HIS A 389 8.27 -14.99 10.21
C HIS A 389 6.98 -14.69 9.42
N LEU A 390 7.01 -14.86 8.09
CA LEU A 390 5.83 -14.70 7.24
C LEU A 390 4.84 -15.87 7.37
N ARG A 391 5.25 -17.01 7.94
CA ARG A 391 4.44 -18.24 8.00
C ARG A 391 3.03 -18.03 8.60
N PRO A 392 2.85 -17.37 9.77
CA PRO A 392 1.52 -17.13 10.33
C PRO A 392 0.67 -16.20 9.44
N ILE A 393 1.30 -15.24 8.77
CA ILE A 393 0.60 -14.32 7.87
C ILE A 393 0.06 -15.07 6.64
N LEU A 394 0.88 -15.92 6.01
CA LEU A 394 0.45 -16.73 4.86
C LEU A 394 -0.68 -17.70 5.23
N GLN A 395 -0.68 -18.23 6.44
CA GLN A 395 -1.68 -19.20 6.90
C GLN A 395 -3.04 -18.56 7.20
N GLU A 396 -3.05 -17.34 7.74
CA GLU A 396 -4.30 -16.71 8.22
C GLU A 396 -4.82 -15.58 7.30
N SER A 397 -3.96 -15.06 6.40
CA SER A 397 -4.29 -13.87 5.59
C SER A 397 -4.48 -14.18 4.10
N LEU A 398 -4.36 -15.43 3.67
CA LEU A 398 -4.56 -15.84 2.28
C LEU A 398 -5.79 -16.74 2.13
N HIS A 399 -6.55 -16.51 1.07
CA HIS A 399 -7.62 -17.37 0.55
C HIS A 399 -7.30 -17.76 -0.90
N SER A 400 -8.19 -18.50 -1.59
CA SER A 400 -7.82 -19.19 -2.84
C SER A 400 -7.42 -18.26 -3.98
N ASP A 401 -8.00 -17.07 -3.96
CA ASP A 401 -7.83 -16.04 -4.99
C ASP A 401 -6.91 -14.90 -4.52
N SER A 402 -6.29 -15.03 -3.34
CA SER A 402 -5.37 -14.03 -2.82
C SER A 402 -4.12 -13.92 -3.69
N HIS A 403 -3.63 -12.70 -3.84
CA HIS A 403 -2.31 -12.44 -4.40
C HIS A 403 -1.44 -11.80 -3.32
N MET A 404 -0.14 -12.09 -3.33
CA MET A 404 0.82 -11.35 -2.51
C MET A 404 1.90 -10.75 -3.40
N LEU A 405 2.13 -9.45 -3.28
CA LEU A 405 3.26 -8.78 -3.90
C LEU A 405 4.38 -8.66 -2.90
N MET A 406 5.57 -9.15 -3.25
CA MET A 406 6.71 -9.08 -2.36
C MET A 406 8.04 -8.95 -3.09
N ASP A 407 9.00 -8.37 -2.37
CA ASP A 407 10.38 -8.25 -2.82
C ASP A 407 11.24 -9.37 -2.20
N ILE A 408 12.05 -10.03 -3.03
CA ILE A 408 12.93 -11.12 -2.62
C ILE A 408 14.38 -10.76 -2.91
N ARG A 409 15.21 -10.66 -1.87
CA ARG A 409 16.65 -10.51 -2.01
C ARG A 409 17.31 -11.85 -2.33
N LYS A 410 18.21 -11.85 -3.31
CA LYS A 410 19.03 -13.02 -3.65
C LYS A 410 19.76 -13.53 -2.40
N GLY A 411 19.59 -14.82 -2.09
CA GLY A 411 20.21 -15.46 -0.92
C GLY A 411 19.43 -15.36 0.38
N SER A 412 18.24 -14.73 0.40
CA SER A 412 17.41 -14.62 1.62
C SER A 412 16.74 -15.94 2.07
N GLY A 413 16.75 -16.96 1.21
CA GLY A 413 16.03 -18.22 1.44
C GLY A 413 14.51 -18.13 1.18
N ALA A 414 14.00 -17.02 0.63
CA ALA A 414 12.57 -16.82 0.43
C ALA A 414 11.95 -17.76 -0.63
N PHE A 415 12.62 -18.00 -1.77
CA PHE A 415 12.08 -18.89 -2.80
C PHE A 415 11.84 -20.33 -2.30
N PRO A 416 12.79 -21.01 -1.62
CA PRO A 416 12.53 -22.31 -1.01
C PRO A 416 11.39 -22.28 0.01
N PHE A 417 11.32 -21.25 0.86
CA PHE A 417 10.27 -21.10 1.87
C PHE A 417 8.88 -20.96 1.25
N LEU A 418 8.72 -20.11 0.23
CA LEU A 418 7.42 -19.84 -0.41
C LEU A 418 6.88 -21.04 -1.20
N LYS A 419 7.77 -21.93 -1.67
CA LYS A 419 7.38 -23.14 -2.41
C LYS A 419 6.46 -24.06 -1.60
N GLU A 420 6.50 -23.99 -0.27
CA GLU A 420 5.59 -24.73 0.62
C GLU A 420 4.15 -24.20 0.60
N PHE A 421 3.94 -22.95 0.18
CA PHE A 421 2.66 -22.24 0.30
C PHE A 421 2.04 -21.89 -1.05
N GLY A 422 2.84 -21.77 -2.11
CA GLY A 422 2.33 -21.29 -3.38
C GLY A 422 3.35 -21.18 -4.50
N THR A 423 2.87 -20.64 -5.62
CA THR A 423 3.67 -20.34 -6.80
C THR A 423 4.10 -18.87 -6.80
N ASN A 424 5.22 -18.59 -7.44
CA ASN A 424 5.78 -17.25 -7.55
C ASN A 424 6.14 -16.97 -9.03
N GLU A 425 5.72 -15.81 -9.52
CA GLU A 425 6.04 -15.31 -10.86
C GLU A 425 6.80 -13.98 -10.73
N PRO A 426 7.97 -13.84 -11.36
CA PRO A 426 8.75 -12.60 -11.31
C PRO A 426 8.08 -11.49 -12.15
N LEU A 427 7.99 -10.30 -11.57
CA LEU A 427 7.45 -9.09 -12.21
C LEU A 427 8.57 -8.12 -12.60
N GLU A 428 9.52 -7.89 -11.69
CA GLU A 428 10.58 -6.89 -11.87
C GLU A 428 11.87 -7.33 -11.17
N GLU A 429 13.03 -6.91 -11.69
CA GLU A 429 14.32 -7.13 -11.06
C GLU A 429 15.06 -5.80 -10.87
N SER A 430 15.61 -5.59 -9.67
CA SER A 430 16.40 -4.42 -9.30
C SER A 430 17.76 -4.85 -8.73
N SER A 431 18.76 -3.98 -8.89
CA SER A 431 20.11 -4.14 -8.35
C SER A 431 20.36 -3.05 -7.32
N ASP A 432 20.96 -3.38 -6.18
CA ASP A 432 21.25 -2.42 -5.11
C ASP A 432 22.57 -1.66 -5.31
N GLY A 433 23.23 -1.84 -6.46
CA GLY A 433 24.50 -1.18 -6.80
C GLY A 433 25.73 -1.72 -6.05
N GLY A 434 25.55 -2.63 -5.09
CA GLY A 434 26.62 -3.31 -4.33
C GLY A 434 26.80 -4.79 -4.70
N GLY A 435 26.10 -5.26 -5.74
CA GLY A 435 26.10 -6.67 -6.18
C GLY A 435 24.96 -7.51 -5.61
N GLY A 436 24.10 -6.94 -4.77
CA GLY A 436 22.84 -7.54 -4.35
C GLY A 436 21.76 -7.34 -5.41
N LYS A 437 20.90 -8.36 -5.56
CA LYS A 437 19.79 -8.39 -6.51
C LYS A 437 18.50 -8.63 -5.76
N THR A 438 17.48 -7.83 -6.04
CA THR A 438 16.12 -7.99 -5.49
C THR A 438 15.15 -8.21 -6.63
N THR A 439 14.31 -9.24 -6.51
CA THR A 439 13.27 -9.58 -7.48
C THR A 439 11.92 -9.33 -6.85
N ARG A 440 11.10 -8.49 -7.49
CA ARG A 440 9.68 -8.35 -7.16
C ARG A 440 8.90 -9.48 -7.81
N ILE A 441 8.07 -10.14 -7.02
CA ILE A 441 7.24 -11.25 -7.49
C ILE A 441 5.76 -10.99 -7.19
N VAL A 442 4.90 -11.65 -7.96
CA VAL A 442 3.55 -12.00 -7.52
C VAL A 442 3.57 -13.43 -7.01
N PHE A 443 3.04 -13.63 -5.82
CA PHE A 443 2.83 -14.93 -5.21
C PHE A 443 1.33 -15.26 -5.22
N THR A 444 1.01 -16.50 -5.58
CA THR A 444 -0.36 -17.04 -5.57
C THR A 444 -0.36 -18.31 -4.73
N PRO A 445 -1.29 -18.44 -3.76
CA PRO A 445 -1.36 -19.63 -2.92
C PRO A 445 -1.67 -20.87 -3.76
N THR A 446 -1.02 -21.98 -3.43
CA THR A 446 -1.36 -23.28 -4.01
C THR A 446 -2.50 -23.92 -3.22
N PRO A 447 -3.28 -24.81 -3.86
CA PRO A 447 -4.24 -25.63 -3.17
C PRO A 447 -3.60 -26.32 -1.96
N PRO A 448 -4.30 -26.41 -0.83
CA PRO A 448 -3.85 -27.19 0.30
C PRO A 448 -3.65 -28.64 -0.17
N ALA A 449 -2.62 -29.31 0.35
CA ALA A 449 -2.45 -30.75 0.15
C ALA A 449 -3.76 -31.45 0.54
N GLU A 450 -4.19 -32.42 -0.27
CA GLU A 450 -5.40 -33.20 0.03
C GLU A 450 -5.27 -33.77 1.45
N GLN A 451 -6.09 -33.24 2.36
CA GLN A 451 -5.99 -33.61 3.76
C GLN A 451 -6.59 -35.00 3.94
N VAL A 452 -5.84 -35.91 4.57
CA VAL A 452 -6.34 -37.22 5.04
C VAL A 452 -7.22 -37.00 6.28
N SER A 453 -8.16 -37.91 6.56
CA SER A 453 -9.13 -37.74 7.64
C SER A 453 -8.45 -37.40 8.97
N ASP A 454 -8.97 -36.37 9.63
CA ASP A 454 -8.51 -35.95 10.95
C ASP A 454 -9.35 -36.73 11.99
N PRO A 455 -8.72 -37.58 12.83
CA PRO A 455 -9.44 -38.38 13.82
C PRO A 455 -10.32 -37.54 14.74
N ASP A 456 -9.90 -36.32 15.11
CA ASP A 456 -10.63 -35.45 16.02
C ASP A 456 -11.88 -34.87 15.34
N TRP A 457 -11.78 -34.54 14.04
CA TRP A 457 -12.92 -34.12 13.24
C TRP A 457 -13.94 -35.25 13.06
N ALA A 458 -13.50 -36.48 12.78
CA ALA A 458 -14.42 -37.61 12.60
C ALA A 458 -15.30 -37.84 13.85
N VAL A 459 -14.73 -37.67 15.05
CA VAL A 459 -15.47 -37.72 16.31
C VAL A 459 -16.48 -36.57 16.41
N LEU A 460 -16.09 -35.35 16.08
CA LEU A 460 -16.98 -34.19 16.11
C LEU A 460 -18.12 -34.30 15.08
N ALA A 461 -17.81 -34.72 13.86
CA ALA A 461 -18.77 -34.91 12.78
C ALA A 461 -19.81 -35.98 13.14
N THR A 462 -19.37 -37.10 13.72
CA THR A 462 -20.27 -38.15 14.22
C THR A 462 -21.19 -37.62 15.32
N LYS A 463 -20.69 -36.76 16.22
CA LYS A 463 -21.52 -36.09 17.23
C LYS A 463 -22.54 -35.13 16.61
N LEU A 464 -22.14 -34.37 15.59
CA LEU A 464 -23.02 -33.44 14.86
C LEU A 464 -24.13 -34.17 14.09
N ALA A 465 -23.81 -35.33 13.52
CA ALA A 465 -24.78 -36.18 12.82
C ALA A 465 -25.93 -36.59 13.75
N GLY A 466 -25.64 -36.84 15.03
CA GLY A 466 -26.62 -37.34 15.99
C GLY A 466 -27.02 -38.79 15.73
N PRO A 467 -27.96 -39.34 16.52
CA PRO A 467 -28.31 -40.77 16.48
C PRO A 467 -28.97 -41.22 15.18
N ASP A 468 -29.66 -40.31 14.49
CA ASP A 468 -30.39 -40.58 13.25
C ASP A 468 -29.61 -40.14 11.99
N GLY A 469 -28.41 -39.58 12.18
CA GLY A 469 -27.53 -39.10 11.12
C GLY A 469 -26.41 -40.08 10.78
N PHE A 470 -25.53 -39.69 9.85
CA PHE A 470 -24.31 -40.44 9.57
C PHE A 470 -23.15 -39.53 9.19
N TYR A 471 -21.94 -40.03 9.40
CA TYR A 471 -20.71 -39.48 8.87
C TYR A 471 -19.93 -40.61 8.17
N ILE A 472 -19.50 -40.37 6.93
CA ILE A 472 -18.67 -41.29 6.16
C ILE A 472 -17.57 -40.50 5.44
N ASP A 473 -16.38 -41.08 5.30
CA ASP A 473 -15.24 -40.46 4.62
C ASP A 473 -14.34 -41.47 3.91
N ASN A 474 -13.50 -40.96 2.99
CA ASN A 474 -12.44 -41.72 2.34
C ASN A 474 -11.05 -41.06 2.53
N GLY A 475 -10.91 -40.21 3.55
CA GLY A 475 -9.75 -39.33 3.72
C GLY A 475 -9.87 -38.00 2.98
N ALA A 476 -10.03 -38.03 1.65
CA ALA A 476 -10.06 -36.84 0.80
C ALA A 476 -11.43 -36.13 0.79
N HIS A 477 -12.51 -36.88 0.98
CA HIS A 477 -13.89 -36.43 0.96
C HIS A 477 -14.67 -37.00 2.13
N SER A 478 -15.71 -36.28 2.57
CA SER A 478 -16.63 -36.79 3.58
C SER A 478 -18.07 -36.34 3.34
N PHE A 479 -19.02 -37.14 3.83
CA PHE A 479 -20.44 -36.83 3.84
C PHE A 479 -20.93 -36.80 5.28
N LEU A 480 -21.53 -35.69 5.70
CA LEU A 480 -22.12 -35.50 7.01
C LEU A 480 -23.62 -35.24 6.87
N TYR A 481 -24.44 -36.20 7.28
CA TYR A 481 -25.89 -36.08 7.32
C TYR A 481 -26.37 -35.73 8.73
N MET A 482 -27.12 -34.62 8.83
CA MET A 482 -27.70 -34.08 10.06
C MET A 482 -29.22 -33.95 9.91
N PRO A 483 -30.00 -34.95 10.37
CA PRO A 483 -31.46 -34.96 10.27
C PRO A 483 -32.09 -33.91 11.20
N ARG A 484 -33.14 -33.24 10.70
CA ARG A 484 -34.01 -32.36 11.52
C ARG A 484 -35.48 -32.51 11.11
N SER A 485 -35.76 -32.42 9.81
CA SER A 485 -37.10 -32.50 9.24
C SER A 485 -37.11 -33.27 7.93
N ARG A 486 -38.17 -34.05 7.67
CA ARG A 486 -38.41 -34.68 6.35
C ARG A 486 -39.06 -33.73 5.34
N ASP A 487 -39.30 -32.47 5.71
CA ASP A 487 -39.87 -31.49 4.80
C ASP A 487 -38.86 -31.07 3.72
N THR A 488 -37.68 -30.63 4.14
CA THR A 488 -36.61 -30.16 3.24
C THR A 488 -35.26 -30.75 3.64
N LEU A 489 -34.55 -31.32 2.67
CA LEU A 489 -33.12 -31.64 2.74
C LEU A 489 -32.33 -30.62 1.93
N VAL A 490 -31.30 -30.02 2.54
CA VAL A 490 -30.32 -29.21 1.84
C VAL A 490 -29.01 -29.99 1.70
N VAL A 491 -28.61 -30.28 0.47
CA VAL A 491 -27.32 -30.89 0.13
C VAL A 491 -26.33 -29.77 -0.18
N THR A 492 -25.26 -29.65 0.61
CA THR A 492 -24.32 -28.52 0.52
C THR A 492 -22.92 -28.96 0.15
N PHE A 493 -22.23 -28.14 -0.61
CA PHE A 493 -20.85 -28.39 -1.04
C PHE A 493 -19.95 -27.22 -0.60
N ASP A 494 -18.74 -27.54 -0.19
CA ASP A 494 -17.71 -26.58 0.15
C ASP A 494 -17.19 -25.85 -1.08
N ASN A 495 -16.85 -24.58 -0.90
CA ASN A 495 -16.09 -23.80 -1.89
C ASN A 495 -14.57 -23.94 -1.63
N LEU A 496 -13.76 -23.32 -2.49
CA LEU A 496 -12.29 -23.38 -2.40
C LEU A 496 -11.76 -22.80 -1.08
N ASP A 497 -12.34 -21.68 -0.61
CA ASP A 497 -11.95 -21.02 0.64
C ASP A 497 -12.17 -21.92 1.86
N ILE A 498 -13.33 -22.58 1.95
CA ILE A 498 -13.63 -23.52 3.05
C ILE A 498 -12.73 -24.74 2.95
N ALA A 499 -12.37 -25.17 1.74
CA ALA A 499 -11.39 -26.24 1.52
C ALA A 499 -9.97 -25.86 1.97
N MET A 500 -9.63 -24.57 2.13
CA MET A 500 -8.33 -24.09 2.63
C MET A 500 -8.21 -24.04 4.16
N ASN A 501 -9.31 -23.92 4.89
CA ASN A 501 -9.28 -23.76 6.35
C ASN A 501 -8.95 -25.07 7.10
N LYS A 502 -8.37 -24.97 8.30
CA LYS A 502 -8.17 -26.11 9.22
C LYS A 502 -9.51 -26.80 9.54
N ARG A 503 -9.49 -28.15 9.62
CA ARG A 503 -10.68 -29.01 9.80
C ARG A 503 -11.31 -28.94 11.20
N ASP A 504 -10.64 -28.32 12.17
CA ASP A 504 -10.97 -28.35 13.60
C ASP A 504 -12.28 -27.65 14.00
N THR A 505 -12.75 -26.67 13.21
CA THR A 505 -14.02 -25.94 13.47
C THR A 505 -15.04 -26.03 12.33
N ARG A 506 -14.73 -26.78 11.28
CA ARG A 506 -15.46 -26.72 9.99
C ARG A 506 -16.88 -27.29 10.13
N ARG A 507 -17.89 -26.43 10.03
CA ARG A 507 -19.27 -26.84 9.75
C ARG A 507 -19.47 -26.85 8.22
N PRO A 508 -20.36 -27.69 7.67
CA PRO A 508 -20.57 -27.66 6.23
C PRO A 508 -21.20 -26.32 5.82
N TRP A 509 -20.94 -25.92 4.58
CA TRP A 509 -21.30 -24.59 4.11
C TRP A 509 -22.79 -24.27 4.32
N GLY A 510 -23.07 -23.14 4.98
CA GLY A 510 -24.42 -22.69 5.28
C GLY A 510 -25.08 -23.33 6.51
N PHE A 511 -24.34 -24.10 7.31
CA PHE A 511 -24.83 -24.78 8.52
C PHE A 511 -25.76 -23.93 9.40
N GLU A 512 -25.32 -22.76 9.85
CA GLU A 512 -26.07 -21.97 10.82
C GLU A 512 -27.46 -21.54 10.32
N PHE A 513 -27.57 -21.13 9.06
CA PHE A 513 -28.86 -20.67 8.55
C PHE A 513 -29.78 -21.85 8.21
N ILE A 514 -29.24 -22.99 7.76
CA ILE A 514 -30.01 -24.23 7.51
C ILE A 514 -30.57 -24.76 8.83
N GLU A 515 -29.73 -24.78 9.87
CA GLU A 515 -30.13 -25.16 11.21
C GLU A 515 -31.26 -24.27 11.75
N LYS A 516 -31.16 -22.95 11.58
CA LYS A 516 -32.20 -22.00 12.02
C LYS A 516 -33.55 -22.20 11.32
N GLN A 517 -33.59 -22.78 10.11
CA GLN A 517 -34.84 -23.13 9.42
C GLN A 517 -35.40 -24.50 9.83
N GLY A 518 -34.68 -25.29 10.62
CA GLY A 518 -35.07 -26.64 11.00
C GLY A 518 -35.01 -27.66 9.84
N TRP A 519 -34.24 -27.37 8.79
CA TRP A 519 -34.07 -28.27 7.65
C TRP A 519 -33.03 -29.35 7.90
N SER A 520 -33.23 -30.53 7.30
CA SER A 520 -32.20 -31.56 7.29
C SER A 520 -31.06 -31.16 6.35
N MET A 521 -29.84 -31.60 6.64
CA MET A 521 -28.65 -31.18 5.91
C MET A 521 -27.76 -32.37 5.57
N LEU A 522 -27.29 -32.45 4.32
CA LEU A 522 -26.24 -33.37 3.88
C LEU A 522 -25.04 -32.54 3.38
N GLY A 523 -24.00 -32.42 4.18
CA GLY A 523 -22.77 -31.76 3.79
C GLY A 523 -21.82 -32.69 3.06
N ALA A 524 -21.56 -32.46 1.78
CA ALA A 524 -20.50 -33.12 1.01
C ALA A 524 -19.24 -32.25 1.05
N MET A 525 -18.25 -32.68 1.81
CA MET A 525 -17.06 -31.89 2.12
C MET A 525 -15.86 -32.32 1.30
N ALA A 526 -15.00 -31.37 0.94
CA ALA A 526 -13.78 -31.59 0.16
C ALA A 526 -12.52 -31.27 0.99
N GLY A 527 -11.55 -32.18 0.94
CA GLY A 527 -10.23 -32.06 1.57
C GLY A 527 -9.20 -31.28 0.77
N GLY A 528 -9.64 -30.59 -0.29
CA GLY A 528 -8.80 -29.80 -1.19
C GLY A 528 -9.60 -29.31 -2.39
N TRP A 529 -8.91 -28.75 -3.38
CA TRP A 529 -9.51 -28.26 -4.63
C TRP A 529 -9.74 -29.41 -5.62
N THR A 530 -10.57 -30.37 -5.25
CA THR A 530 -10.72 -31.64 -5.99
C THR A 530 -11.82 -31.60 -7.06
N TRP A 531 -12.64 -30.53 -7.07
CA TRP A 531 -13.89 -30.46 -7.84
C TRP A 531 -14.83 -31.64 -7.62
N TYR A 532 -14.69 -32.37 -6.49
CA TYR A 532 -15.48 -33.57 -6.20
C TYR A 532 -15.36 -34.64 -7.31
N ARG A 533 -14.20 -34.70 -7.97
CA ARG A 533 -13.91 -35.64 -9.06
C ARG A 533 -13.29 -36.97 -8.60
N ASP A 534 -13.32 -37.24 -7.30
CA ASP A 534 -13.03 -38.56 -6.77
C ASP A 534 -14.23 -39.49 -7.03
N ASP A 535 -13.99 -40.64 -7.66
CA ASP A 535 -15.02 -41.64 -8.00
C ASP A 535 -15.86 -42.05 -6.78
N TRP A 536 -15.27 -42.04 -5.58
CA TRP A 536 -15.97 -42.34 -4.35
C TRP A 536 -17.15 -41.40 -4.10
N VAL A 537 -17.02 -40.11 -4.43
CA VAL A 537 -18.09 -39.12 -4.24
C VAL A 537 -19.30 -39.46 -5.11
N GLY A 538 -19.06 -39.78 -6.39
CA GLY A 538 -20.10 -40.22 -7.30
C GLY A 538 -20.78 -41.50 -6.82
N ALA A 539 -20.00 -42.49 -6.38
CA ALA A 539 -20.52 -43.73 -5.83
C ALA A 539 -21.38 -43.52 -4.56
N GLN A 540 -21.04 -42.56 -3.69
CA GLN A 540 -21.88 -42.25 -2.53
C GLN A 540 -23.23 -41.64 -2.92
N PHE A 541 -23.25 -40.70 -3.87
CA PHE A 541 -24.51 -40.15 -4.37
C PHE A 541 -25.40 -41.22 -5.02
N ASP A 542 -24.80 -42.13 -5.78
CA ASP A 542 -25.49 -43.27 -6.37
C ASP A 542 -26.08 -44.21 -5.31
N ARG A 543 -25.28 -44.55 -4.30
CA ARG A 543 -25.73 -45.38 -3.19
C ARG A 543 -26.92 -44.76 -2.46
N LEU A 544 -26.82 -43.48 -2.10
CA LEU A 544 -27.91 -42.74 -1.45
C LEU A 544 -29.18 -42.73 -2.31
N ALA A 545 -29.05 -42.53 -3.63
CA ALA A 545 -30.18 -42.58 -4.55
C ALA A 545 -30.83 -43.98 -4.59
N GLN A 546 -30.02 -45.04 -4.72
CA GLN A 546 -30.48 -46.43 -4.79
C GLN A 546 -31.16 -46.90 -3.49
N GLU A 547 -30.67 -46.42 -2.35
CA GLU A 547 -31.24 -46.70 -1.02
C GLU A 547 -32.54 -45.90 -0.74
N GLY A 548 -32.97 -45.04 -1.67
CA GLY A 548 -34.16 -44.21 -1.50
C GLY A 548 -33.98 -43.07 -0.48
N PHE A 549 -32.74 -42.72 -0.13
CA PHE A 549 -32.44 -41.69 0.87
C PHE A 549 -33.10 -40.35 0.52
N PHE A 550 -33.02 -39.91 -0.75
CA PHE A 550 -33.60 -38.65 -1.18
C PHE A 550 -35.14 -38.68 -1.23
N ALA A 551 -35.73 -39.84 -1.50
CA ALA A 551 -37.18 -40.00 -1.66
C ALA A 551 -37.97 -39.82 -0.34
N GLN A 552 -37.29 -39.87 0.80
CA GLN A 552 -37.93 -39.64 2.11
C GLN A 552 -38.25 -38.15 2.39
N PHE A 553 -37.73 -37.23 1.58
CA PHE A 553 -37.91 -35.80 1.75
C PHE A 553 -38.94 -35.26 0.77
N LYS A 554 -39.78 -34.31 1.18
CA LYS A 554 -40.71 -33.66 0.26
C LYS A 554 -39.99 -32.78 -0.76
N ARG A 555 -38.85 -32.22 -0.36
CA ARG A 555 -38.04 -31.30 -1.17
C ARG A 555 -36.56 -31.56 -0.90
N VAL A 556 -35.77 -31.65 -1.97
CA VAL A 556 -34.31 -31.76 -1.91
C VAL A 556 -33.73 -30.58 -2.69
N VAL A 557 -32.77 -29.88 -2.09
CA VAL A 557 -32.10 -28.72 -2.70
C VAL A 557 -30.60 -28.87 -2.63
N PHE A 558 -29.94 -28.85 -3.79
CA PHE A 558 -28.49 -28.83 -3.90
C PHE A 558 -27.99 -27.38 -3.93
N TYR A 559 -27.02 -27.06 -3.09
CA TYR A 559 -26.59 -25.69 -2.84
C TYR A 559 -25.06 -25.56 -2.85
N GLY A 560 -24.53 -24.66 -3.67
CA GLY A 560 -23.08 -24.46 -3.78
C GLY A 560 -22.65 -23.12 -4.39
N ALA A 561 -21.38 -22.75 -4.19
CA ALA A 561 -20.74 -21.61 -4.85
C ALA A 561 -19.39 -21.99 -5.49
N SER A 562 -19.07 -21.45 -6.67
CA SER A 562 -17.84 -21.75 -7.42
C SER A 562 -17.66 -23.26 -7.61
N MET A 563 -16.59 -23.87 -7.09
CA MET A 563 -16.38 -25.34 -7.06
C MET A 563 -17.59 -26.10 -6.45
N GLY A 564 -18.15 -25.60 -5.36
CA GLY A 564 -19.34 -26.19 -4.76
C GLY A 564 -20.58 -26.00 -5.65
N GLY A 565 -20.64 -24.91 -6.42
CA GLY A 565 -21.72 -24.63 -7.38
C GLY A 565 -21.72 -25.60 -8.56
N TYR A 566 -20.52 -25.97 -9.04
CA TYR A 566 -20.35 -27.10 -9.96
C TYR A 566 -20.93 -28.38 -9.36
N ALA A 567 -20.51 -28.73 -8.14
CA ALA A 567 -20.92 -29.98 -7.50
C ALA A 567 -22.43 -30.02 -7.21
N ALA A 568 -23.02 -28.90 -6.78
CA ALA A 568 -24.46 -28.78 -6.57
C ALA A 568 -25.26 -29.06 -7.84
N ALA A 569 -24.83 -28.51 -8.98
CA ALA A 569 -25.48 -28.75 -10.25
C ALA A 569 -25.20 -30.17 -10.80
N ALA A 570 -23.95 -30.65 -10.72
CA ALA A 570 -23.56 -31.96 -11.21
C ALA A 570 -24.26 -33.11 -10.46
N PHE A 571 -24.14 -33.15 -9.13
CA PHE A 571 -24.66 -34.25 -8.32
C PHE A 571 -26.18 -34.19 -8.11
N SER A 572 -26.85 -33.10 -8.51
CA SER A 572 -28.31 -33.04 -8.53
C SER A 572 -28.96 -34.16 -9.37
N ALA A 573 -28.24 -34.69 -10.36
CA ALA A 573 -28.70 -35.83 -11.16
C ALA A 573 -28.89 -37.13 -10.34
N ALA A 574 -28.32 -37.23 -9.13
CA ALA A 574 -28.59 -38.34 -8.20
C ALA A 574 -30.01 -38.28 -7.61
N CYS A 575 -30.65 -37.11 -7.63
CA CYS A 575 -32.03 -36.91 -7.17
C CYS A 575 -32.82 -36.15 -8.25
N PRO A 576 -33.25 -36.81 -9.33
CA PRO A 576 -34.09 -36.19 -10.35
C PRO A 576 -35.31 -35.49 -9.72
N GLY A 577 -35.59 -34.26 -10.16
CA GLY A 577 -36.64 -33.42 -9.56
C GLY A 577 -36.21 -32.57 -8.35
N ALA A 578 -34.95 -32.65 -7.92
CA ALA A 578 -34.40 -31.72 -6.93
C ALA A 578 -34.30 -30.28 -7.47
N ASP A 579 -34.16 -29.31 -6.58
CA ASP A 579 -33.77 -27.95 -6.93
C ASP A 579 -32.27 -27.75 -6.80
N VAL A 580 -31.71 -26.83 -7.57
CA VAL A 580 -30.32 -26.41 -7.50
C VAL A 580 -30.25 -24.90 -7.27
N VAL A 581 -29.40 -24.46 -6.34
CA VAL A 581 -29.03 -23.06 -6.12
C VAL A 581 -27.51 -22.95 -6.24
N ALA A 582 -27.03 -22.27 -7.28
CA ALA A 582 -25.61 -22.16 -7.58
C ALA A 582 -25.17 -20.68 -7.70
N ILE A 583 -24.06 -20.33 -7.07
CA ILE A 583 -23.42 -19.00 -7.17
C ILE A 583 -22.12 -19.11 -7.96
N SER A 584 -21.99 -18.35 -9.05
CA SER A 584 -20.82 -18.34 -9.94
C SER A 584 -20.28 -19.74 -10.28
N PRO A 585 -21.12 -20.71 -10.70
CA PRO A 585 -20.69 -22.10 -10.88
C PRO A 585 -19.80 -22.25 -12.12
N GLN A 586 -18.79 -23.12 -12.01
CA GLN A 586 -18.20 -23.75 -13.18
C GLN A 586 -19.14 -24.86 -13.69
N SER A 587 -19.22 -25.04 -15.00
CA SER A 587 -19.97 -26.15 -15.62
C SER A 587 -19.14 -27.45 -15.67
N THR A 588 -17.84 -27.32 -15.91
CA THR A 588 -16.81 -28.37 -15.97
C THR A 588 -15.46 -27.66 -16.06
N LEU A 589 -14.34 -28.33 -15.79
CA LEU A 589 -13.00 -27.82 -16.09
C LEU A 589 -12.31 -28.56 -17.24
N ASP A 590 -13.02 -29.44 -17.95
CA ASP A 590 -12.50 -30.08 -19.16
C ASP A 590 -12.11 -29.03 -20.21
N LYS A 591 -10.80 -28.92 -20.49
CA LYS A 591 -10.24 -27.93 -21.41
C LYS A 591 -10.69 -28.11 -22.86
N SER A 592 -11.13 -29.30 -23.25
CA SER A 592 -11.73 -29.53 -24.58
C SER A 592 -13.12 -28.89 -24.69
N VAL A 593 -13.78 -28.69 -23.55
CA VAL A 593 -15.15 -28.21 -23.42
C VAL A 593 -15.22 -26.74 -23.02
N VAL A 594 -14.28 -26.28 -22.18
CA VAL A 594 -14.14 -24.89 -21.70
C VAL A 594 -12.72 -24.35 -21.91
N PRO A 595 -12.24 -24.22 -23.16
CA PRO A 595 -10.87 -23.76 -23.44
C PRO A 595 -10.56 -22.35 -22.92
N TRP A 596 -11.58 -21.53 -22.66
CA TRP A 596 -11.44 -20.18 -22.09
C TRP A 596 -11.21 -20.12 -20.58
N GLU A 597 -11.48 -21.18 -19.81
CA GLU A 597 -11.28 -21.17 -18.35
C GLU A 597 -9.78 -21.22 -17.99
N THR A 598 -9.26 -20.19 -17.31
CA THR A 598 -7.81 -20.03 -17.06
C THR A 598 -7.42 -20.11 -15.58
N ARG A 599 -8.38 -20.12 -14.65
CA ARG A 599 -8.14 -19.92 -13.21
C ARG A 599 -7.62 -21.17 -12.49
N TYR A 600 -8.23 -22.33 -12.75
CA TYR A 600 -8.09 -23.50 -11.86
C TYR A 600 -7.16 -24.59 -12.41
N LYS A 601 -5.92 -24.21 -12.73
CA LYS A 601 -4.92 -25.10 -13.35
C LYS A 601 -4.74 -26.44 -12.63
N VAL A 602 -4.78 -26.44 -11.30
CA VAL A 602 -4.65 -27.64 -10.46
C VAL A 602 -5.63 -28.76 -10.82
N ALA A 603 -6.82 -28.41 -11.31
CA ALA A 603 -7.91 -29.36 -11.51
C ALA A 603 -8.12 -29.70 -12.99
N TRP A 604 -7.32 -29.16 -13.91
CA TRP A 604 -7.46 -29.43 -15.35
C TRP A 604 -7.17 -30.87 -15.74
N ASP A 605 -6.33 -31.57 -14.98
CA ASP A 605 -5.97 -32.97 -15.25
C ASP A 605 -6.95 -33.97 -14.62
N ARG A 606 -8.02 -33.50 -13.94
CA ARG A 606 -9.05 -34.37 -13.35
C ARG A 606 -9.99 -34.90 -14.44
N ASP A 607 -10.55 -36.09 -14.23
CA ASP A 607 -11.54 -36.66 -15.15
C ASP A 607 -12.93 -36.01 -14.95
N PHE A 608 -13.39 -35.27 -15.97
CA PHE A 608 -14.72 -34.68 -16.04
C PHE A 608 -15.65 -35.46 -16.98
N SER A 609 -15.37 -36.73 -17.24
CA SER A 609 -16.26 -37.65 -17.93
C SER A 609 -17.37 -38.19 -17.01
N GLY A 610 -18.29 -38.96 -17.59
CA GLY A 610 -19.38 -39.62 -16.88
C GLY A 610 -20.55 -38.70 -16.50
N LYS A 611 -21.54 -39.27 -15.82
CA LYS A 611 -22.84 -38.62 -15.56
C LYS A 611 -22.80 -37.39 -14.67
N TYR A 612 -21.77 -37.26 -13.83
CA TYR A 612 -21.55 -36.08 -12.98
C TYR A 612 -20.45 -35.18 -13.54
N GLY A 613 -19.91 -35.47 -14.73
CA GLY A 613 -18.78 -34.79 -15.31
C GLY A 613 -19.06 -33.35 -15.73
N ASP A 614 -20.19 -33.13 -16.40
CA ASP A 614 -20.65 -31.81 -16.86
C ASP A 614 -21.93 -31.39 -16.11
N ALA A 615 -21.80 -30.38 -15.27
CA ALA A 615 -22.89 -29.86 -14.45
C ALA A 615 -24.02 -29.25 -15.28
N ALA A 616 -23.73 -28.68 -16.46
CA ALA A 616 -24.77 -28.15 -17.34
C ALA A 616 -25.64 -29.28 -17.92
N GLN A 617 -25.05 -30.42 -18.24
CA GLN A 617 -25.78 -31.60 -18.73
C GLN A 617 -26.49 -32.34 -17.59
N ALA A 618 -25.80 -32.59 -16.48
CA ALA A 618 -26.34 -33.34 -15.35
C ALA A 618 -27.55 -32.63 -14.70
N SER A 619 -27.50 -31.30 -14.59
CA SER A 619 -28.58 -30.52 -13.97
C SER A 619 -29.88 -30.44 -14.80
N LEU A 620 -29.93 -30.99 -16.02
CA LEU A 620 -31.17 -31.15 -16.78
C LEU A 620 -32.20 -32.04 -16.05
N ALA A 621 -31.74 -32.96 -15.20
CA ALA A 621 -32.61 -33.80 -14.38
C ALA A 621 -33.26 -33.05 -13.19
N ALA A 622 -32.77 -31.85 -12.85
CA ALA A 622 -33.31 -31.05 -11.76
C ALA A 622 -34.66 -30.43 -12.15
N ARG A 623 -35.55 -30.23 -11.17
CA ARG A 623 -36.82 -29.51 -11.37
C ARG A 623 -36.58 -28.03 -11.68
N ARG A 624 -35.60 -27.42 -11.00
CA ARG A 624 -35.23 -26.01 -11.19
C ARG A 624 -33.76 -25.77 -10.85
N VAL A 625 -33.07 -24.99 -11.68
CA VAL A 625 -31.68 -24.58 -11.45
C VAL A 625 -31.61 -23.05 -11.36
N THR A 626 -31.33 -22.52 -10.18
CA THR A 626 -31.20 -21.08 -9.94
C THR A 626 -29.74 -20.70 -9.90
N ILE A 627 -29.28 -19.87 -10.85
CA ILE A 627 -27.87 -19.49 -10.98
C ILE A 627 -27.71 -17.99 -10.78
N LEU A 628 -26.91 -17.58 -9.78
CA LEU A 628 -26.50 -16.19 -9.59
C LEU A 628 -25.11 -16.00 -10.19
N PHE A 629 -24.94 -14.98 -11.05
CA PHE A 629 -23.66 -14.72 -11.73
C PHE A 629 -23.54 -13.28 -12.23
N ASP A 630 -22.32 -12.77 -12.32
CA ASP A 630 -22.04 -11.51 -13.00
C ASP A 630 -21.88 -11.73 -14.51
N PRO A 631 -22.76 -11.19 -15.36
CA PRO A 631 -22.62 -11.30 -16.81
C PRO A 631 -21.41 -10.54 -17.39
N TYR A 632 -20.74 -9.71 -16.60
CA TYR A 632 -19.54 -8.98 -17.02
C TYR A 632 -18.23 -9.64 -16.58
N GLU A 633 -18.30 -10.75 -15.85
CA GLU A 633 -17.16 -11.62 -15.55
C GLU A 633 -17.06 -12.69 -16.66
N PRO A 634 -16.14 -12.57 -17.65
CA PRO A 634 -16.19 -13.38 -18.87
C PRO A 634 -16.09 -14.89 -18.62
N LEU A 635 -15.26 -15.30 -17.64
CA LEU A 635 -15.06 -16.72 -17.33
C LEU A 635 -16.34 -17.33 -16.73
N ASP A 636 -16.96 -16.65 -15.78
CA ASP A 636 -18.22 -17.09 -15.17
C ASP A 636 -19.37 -17.06 -16.18
N ALA A 637 -19.47 -15.99 -16.96
CA ALA A 637 -20.49 -15.87 -18.00
C ALA A 637 -20.37 -16.99 -19.04
N GLY A 638 -19.14 -17.39 -19.41
CA GLY A 638 -18.89 -18.52 -20.30
C GLY A 638 -19.38 -19.85 -19.74
N HIS A 639 -19.19 -20.10 -18.44
CA HIS A 639 -19.76 -21.30 -17.79
C HIS A 639 -21.28 -21.25 -17.72
N VAL A 640 -21.86 -20.12 -17.29
CA VAL A 640 -23.32 -19.97 -17.15
C VAL A 640 -24.05 -20.00 -18.50
N ALA A 641 -23.38 -19.59 -19.58
CA ALA A 641 -23.92 -19.71 -20.94
C ALA A 641 -24.28 -21.15 -21.32
N ARG A 642 -23.53 -22.14 -20.81
CA ARG A 642 -23.75 -23.57 -21.10
C ARG A 642 -24.99 -24.15 -20.42
N PHE A 643 -25.51 -23.53 -19.36
CA PHE A 643 -26.75 -23.96 -18.71
C PHE A 643 -27.95 -23.44 -19.52
N ASP A 644 -28.41 -24.20 -20.52
CA ASP A 644 -29.45 -23.79 -21.47
C ASP A 644 -30.80 -24.51 -21.31
N GLY A 645 -30.90 -25.40 -20.32
CA GLY A 645 -32.13 -26.13 -19.99
C GLY A 645 -33.31 -25.22 -19.65
N ALA A 646 -34.53 -25.66 -19.98
CA ALA A 646 -35.78 -24.94 -19.69
C ALA A 646 -36.06 -24.78 -18.18
N ASN A 647 -35.40 -25.58 -17.35
CA ASN A 647 -35.45 -25.53 -15.89
C ASN A 647 -34.49 -24.48 -15.27
N VAL A 648 -33.68 -23.78 -16.08
CA VAL A 648 -32.65 -22.85 -15.61
C VAL A 648 -33.18 -21.42 -15.49
N MET A 649 -33.04 -20.82 -14.30
CA MET A 649 -33.28 -19.41 -14.01
C MET A 649 -31.94 -18.68 -13.79
N LYS A 650 -31.58 -17.80 -14.73
CA LYS A 650 -30.32 -17.03 -14.73
C LYS A 650 -30.49 -15.67 -14.05
N LEU A 651 -30.14 -15.60 -12.77
CA LEU A 651 -30.21 -14.38 -11.96
C LEU A 651 -28.94 -13.53 -12.14
N ARG A 652 -29.03 -12.52 -13.01
CA ARG A 652 -27.89 -11.65 -13.34
C ARG A 652 -27.57 -10.68 -12.21
N THR A 653 -26.29 -10.61 -11.83
CA THR A 653 -25.73 -9.65 -10.86
C THR A 653 -24.64 -8.78 -11.49
N PRO A 654 -24.99 -7.82 -12.35
CA PRO A 654 -23.98 -7.04 -13.08
C PRO A 654 -23.07 -6.25 -12.16
N LEU A 655 -21.76 -6.28 -12.45
CA LEU A 655 -20.72 -5.48 -11.81
C LEU A 655 -20.46 -5.83 -10.32
N LEU A 656 -20.63 -7.10 -9.96
CA LEU A 656 -20.30 -7.65 -8.63
C LEU A 656 -19.11 -8.63 -8.66
N GLY A 657 -18.61 -9.01 -9.84
CA GLY A 657 -17.48 -9.92 -10.05
C GLY A 657 -17.74 -11.37 -9.64
N HIS A 658 -16.68 -12.20 -9.61
CA HIS A 658 -16.76 -13.63 -9.28
C HIS A 658 -17.27 -13.87 -7.85
N ARG A 659 -16.68 -13.17 -6.86
CA ARG A 659 -17.05 -13.24 -5.43
C ARG A 659 -18.31 -12.43 -5.11
N LEU A 660 -19.33 -12.52 -5.97
CA LEU A 660 -20.59 -11.77 -5.81
C LEU A 660 -21.27 -12.04 -4.47
N GLY A 661 -21.07 -13.23 -3.87
CA GLY A 661 -21.61 -13.57 -2.55
C GLY A 661 -21.16 -12.57 -1.47
N SER A 662 -19.89 -12.18 -1.47
CA SER A 662 -19.35 -11.17 -0.55
C SER A 662 -20.02 -9.81 -0.75
N SER A 663 -20.22 -9.39 -2.01
CA SER A 663 -20.91 -8.14 -2.34
C SER A 663 -22.38 -8.17 -1.88
N LEU A 664 -23.09 -9.28 -2.09
CA LEU A 664 -24.47 -9.45 -1.61
C LEU A 664 -24.56 -9.45 -0.08
N HIS A 665 -23.54 -9.98 0.61
CA HIS A 665 -23.46 -9.98 2.06
C HIS A 665 -23.23 -8.57 2.61
N GLN A 666 -22.27 -7.82 2.03
CA GLN A 666 -22.02 -6.42 2.40
C GLN A 666 -23.24 -5.52 2.19
N MET A 667 -24.06 -5.82 1.17
CA MET A 667 -25.34 -5.13 0.94
C MET A 667 -26.47 -5.59 1.89
N GLY A 668 -26.25 -6.60 2.73
CA GLY A 668 -27.25 -7.17 3.64
C GLY A 668 -28.36 -7.98 2.96
N ILE A 669 -28.21 -8.31 1.67
CA ILE A 669 -29.26 -8.97 0.87
C ILE A 669 -29.00 -10.45 0.58
N LEU A 670 -27.81 -10.97 0.88
CA LEU A 670 -27.45 -12.37 0.61
C LEU A 670 -28.39 -13.35 1.33
N THR A 671 -28.53 -13.24 2.65
CA THR A 671 -29.31 -14.19 3.45
C THR A 671 -30.79 -14.26 3.02
N PRO A 672 -31.52 -13.15 2.83
CA PRO A 672 -32.89 -13.20 2.34
C PRO A 672 -33.04 -13.86 0.95
N ILE A 673 -32.08 -13.60 0.04
CA ILE A 673 -32.07 -14.19 -1.30
C ILE A 673 -31.87 -15.70 -1.21
N LEU A 674 -30.88 -16.15 -0.44
CA LEU A 674 -30.56 -17.56 -0.27
C LEU A 674 -31.72 -18.35 0.35
N LEU A 675 -32.30 -17.84 1.44
CA LEU A 675 -33.43 -18.50 2.09
C LEU A 675 -34.61 -18.67 1.13
N SER A 676 -34.96 -17.62 0.38
CA SER A 676 -36.03 -17.69 -0.63
C SER A 676 -35.69 -18.68 -1.75
N ALA A 677 -34.42 -18.78 -2.15
CA ALA A 677 -33.99 -19.71 -3.20
C ALA A 677 -34.14 -21.17 -2.74
N LEU A 678 -33.68 -21.46 -1.51
CA LEU A 678 -33.75 -22.79 -0.91
C LEU A 678 -35.19 -23.21 -0.63
N GLU A 679 -36.03 -22.31 -0.12
CA GLU A 679 -37.45 -22.59 0.14
C GLU A 679 -38.26 -22.82 -1.15
N GLY A 680 -37.79 -22.29 -2.28
CA GLY A 680 -38.47 -22.46 -3.56
C GLY A 680 -39.22 -21.24 -4.05
N THR A 681 -39.26 -20.19 -3.24
CA THR A 681 -40.12 -19.01 -3.41
C THR A 681 -39.44 -17.86 -4.16
N LEU A 682 -38.12 -17.91 -4.39
CA LEU A 682 -37.39 -16.89 -5.13
C LEU A 682 -37.87 -16.82 -6.60
N SER A 683 -38.21 -15.60 -7.03
CA SER A 683 -38.53 -15.25 -8.41
C SER A 683 -37.53 -14.23 -8.97
N GLU A 684 -37.43 -14.11 -10.29
CA GLU A 684 -36.62 -13.05 -10.92
C GLU A 684 -37.04 -11.66 -10.45
N ALA A 685 -38.35 -11.43 -10.30
CA ALA A 685 -38.89 -10.14 -9.89
C ALA A 685 -38.51 -9.79 -8.44
N SER A 686 -38.63 -10.74 -7.51
CA SER A 686 -38.24 -10.52 -6.10
C SER A 686 -36.72 -10.36 -5.97
N PHE A 687 -35.94 -11.13 -6.71
CA PHE A 687 -34.49 -11.00 -6.77
C PHE A 687 -34.05 -9.64 -7.28
N HIS A 688 -34.53 -9.21 -8.45
CA HIS A 688 -34.15 -7.91 -9.03
C HIS A 688 -34.63 -6.72 -8.21
N ARG A 689 -35.70 -6.88 -7.40
CA ARG A 689 -36.11 -5.88 -6.42
C ARG A 689 -35.08 -5.75 -5.30
N ALA A 690 -34.67 -6.85 -4.68
CA ALA A 690 -33.64 -6.87 -3.64
C ALA A 690 -32.30 -6.32 -4.17
N LEU A 691 -31.91 -6.72 -5.38
CA LEU A 691 -30.67 -6.32 -6.02
C LEU A 691 -30.57 -4.81 -6.30
N ARG A 692 -31.66 -4.03 -6.23
CA ARG A 692 -31.61 -2.56 -6.33
C ARG A 692 -30.78 -1.91 -5.21
N ALA A 693 -30.56 -2.60 -4.08
CA ALA A 693 -29.65 -2.15 -3.02
C ALA A 693 -28.26 -1.79 -3.56
N ARG A 694 -27.81 -2.43 -4.66
CA ARG A 694 -26.52 -2.10 -5.31
C ARG A 694 -26.40 -0.65 -5.78
N ARG A 695 -27.52 0.07 -5.98
CA ARG A 695 -27.48 1.47 -6.46
C ARG A 695 -26.79 2.42 -5.49
N THR A 696 -26.79 2.07 -4.20
CA THR A 696 -26.07 2.79 -3.14
C THR A 696 -24.78 2.09 -2.73
N PHE A 697 -24.42 0.98 -3.38
CA PHE A 697 -23.20 0.24 -3.11
C PHE A 697 -22.02 0.90 -3.86
N PRO A 698 -21.00 1.43 -3.16
CA PRO A 698 -19.94 2.23 -3.79
C PRO A 698 -19.21 1.53 -4.93
N ARG A 699 -18.88 0.24 -4.77
CA ARG A 699 -18.25 -0.58 -5.82
C ARG A 699 -19.08 -0.60 -7.10
N TYR A 700 -20.39 -0.88 -7.00
CA TYR A 700 -21.28 -0.90 -8.15
C TYR A 700 -21.35 0.47 -8.85
N GLN A 701 -21.40 1.55 -8.08
CA GLN A 701 -21.44 2.91 -8.64
C GLN A 701 -20.17 3.21 -9.44
N ARG A 702 -19.00 2.86 -8.90
CA ARG A 702 -17.70 3.07 -9.54
C ARG A 702 -17.53 2.26 -10.81
N GLU A 703 -17.81 0.96 -10.75
CA GLU A 703 -17.74 0.06 -11.90
C GLU A 703 -18.65 0.54 -13.04
N LEU A 704 -19.88 0.95 -12.70
CA LEU A 704 -20.82 1.47 -13.68
C LEU A 704 -20.35 2.80 -14.28
N PHE A 705 -19.80 3.69 -13.46
CA PHE A 705 -19.21 4.96 -13.91
C PHE A 705 -18.03 4.71 -14.86
N GLN A 706 -17.04 3.93 -14.44
CA GLN A 706 -15.85 3.61 -15.24
C GLN A 706 -16.23 2.93 -16.55
N ARG A 707 -17.17 1.98 -16.51
CA ARG A 707 -17.67 1.32 -17.71
C ARG A 707 -18.37 2.30 -18.66
N ALA A 708 -19.16 3.24 -18.14
CA ALA A 708 -19.77 4.29 -18.94
C ALA A 708 -18.71 5.20 -19.59
N VAL A 709 -17.64 5.56 -18.88
CA VAL A 709 -16.52 6.33 -19.43
C VAL A 709 -15.80 5.54 -20.53
N LYS A 710 -15.42 4.29 -20.25
CA LYS A 710 -14.72 3.40 -21.20
C LYS A 710 -15.54 3.13 -22.47
N ALA A 711 -16.87 3.09 -22.36
CA ALA A 711 -17.79 2.94 -23.49
C ALA A 711 -18.05 4.26 -24.25
N GLY A 712 -17.37 5.36 -23.90
CA GLY A 712 -17.56 6.68 -24.52
C GLY A 712 -18.83 7.41 -24.08
N HIS A 713 -19.59 6.88 -23.12
CA HIS A 713 -20.82 7.49 -22.59
C HIS A 713 -20.54 8.57 -21.54
N LYS A 714 -19.61 9.49 -21.83
CA LYS A 714 -19.14 10.54 -20.90
C LYS A 714 -20.28 11.36 -20.28
N ARG A 715 -21.32 11.71 -21.05
CA ARG A 715 -22.49 12.46 -20.54
C ARG A 715 -23.30 11.67 -19.50
N LEU A 716 -23.45 10.36 -19.68
CA LEU A 716 -24.12 9.50 -18.71
C LEU A 716 -23.26 9.33 -17.46
N ALA A 717 -21.95 9.13 -17.63
CA ALA A 717 -21.00 9.08 -16.52
C ALA A 717 -21.05 10.35 -15.68
N ARG A 718 -21.01 11.55 -16.29
CA ARG A 718 -21.14 12.83 -15.57
C ARG A 718 -22.45 12.94 -14.79
N ARG A 719 -23.59 12.61 -15.41
CA ARG A 719 -24.91 12.66 -14.73
C ARG A 719 -24.97 11.70 -13.55
N MET A 720 -24.47 10.48 -13.73
CA MET A 720 -24.40 9.48 -12.67
C MET A 720 -23.47 9.95 -11.55
N GLY A 721 -22.27 10.42 -11.88
CA GLY A 721 -21.30 10.88 -10.91
C GLY A 721 -21.83 12.04 -10.07
N ALA A 722 -22.46 13.04 -10.69
CA ALA A 722 -23.12 14.12 -9.96
C ALA A 722 -24.23 13.62 -9.03
N ALA A 723 -25.04 12.64 -9.45
CA ALA A 723 -26.09 12.07 -8.61
C ALA A 723 -25.55 11.26 -7.43
N VAL A 724 -24.45 10.51 -7.64
CA VAL A 724 -23.76 9.75 -6.58
C VAL A 724 -23.14 10.72 -5.56
N LEU A 725 -22.40 11.73 -6.04
CA LEU A 725 -21.74 12.72 -5.18
C LEU A 725 -22.72 13.60 -4.40
N ALA A 726 -23.96 13.74 -4.87
CA ALA A 726 -25.02 14.43 -4.13
C ALA A 726 -25.61 13.58 -2.98
N GLN A 727 -25.43 12.26 -2.99
CA GLN A 727 -25.96 11.33 -1.99
C GLN A 727 -24.93 10.89 -0.95
N GLY A 728 -23.65 11.12 -1.21
CA GLY A 728 -22.54 10.79 -0.32
C GLY A 728 -21.19 10.98 -1.03
N GLU A 729 -20.09 10.90 -0.30
CA GLU A 729 -18.77 10.98 -0.91
C GLU A 729 -18.41 9.68 -1.65
N ASN A 730 -17.96 9.78 -2.90
CA ASN A 730 -17.33 8.70 -3.64
C ASN A 730 -16.08 9.25 -4.33
N ARG A 731 -14.93 9.12 -3.67
CA ARG A 731 -13.67 9.75 -4.08
C ARG A 731 -13.23 9.37 -5.50
N ALA A 732 -13.31 8.08 -5.84
CA ALA A 732 -12.93 7.60 -7.17
C ALA A 732 -13.77 8.25 -8.29
N ILE A 733 -15.08 8.40 -8.08
CA ILE A 733 -15.96 9.10 -9.01
C ILE A 733 -15.65 10.61 -9.03
N ARG A 734 -15.39 11.23 -7.87
CA ARG A 734 -15.01 12.65 -7.76
C ARG A 734 -13.74 12.97 -8.54
N LEU A 735 -12.70 12.15 -8.40
CA LEU A 735 -11.46 12.30 -9.16
C LEU A 735 -11.68 12.05 -10.65
N ALA A 736 -12.29 10.92 -11.01
CA ALA A 736 -12.51 10.59 -12.43
C ALA A 736 -13.46 11.58 -13.13
N MET A 737 -14.31 12.31 -12.39
CA MET A 737 -15.10 13.41 -12.93
C MET A 737 -14.27 14.64 -13.32
N ARG A 738 -13.11 14.88 -12.69
CA ARG A 738 -12.19 15.98 -13.06
C ARG A 738 -11.53 15.72 -14.40
N ASP A 739 -11.23 14.46 -14.69
CA ASP A 739 -10.56 14.03 -15.92
C ASP A 739 -11.52 13.88 -17.12
N LEU A 740 -12.83 14.12 -16.89
CA LEU A 740 -13.84 13.86 -17.90
C LEU A 740 -14.00 14.99 -18.92
N ASP A 741 -13.26 16.10 -18.84
CA ASP A 741 -13.38 17.28 -19.70
C ASP A 741 -13.46 16.97 -21.21
#